data_AF-A0A126PBW7-F1
#
_entry.id   AF-A0A126PBW7-F1
#
_cell.length_a   1.000
_cell.length_b   1.000
_cell.length_c   1.000
_cell.angle_alpha   90.00
_cell.angle_beta   90.00
_cell.angle_gamma   90.00
#
_symmetry.space_group_name_H-M   'P 1'
#
loop_
_entity.id
_entity.type
_entity.pdbx_description
1 polymer ?
#
loop_
_entity_poly.entity_id
_entity_poly.type
_entity_poly.pdbx_seq_one_letter_code
_entity_poly.pdbx_strand_id
1 'polypeptide(L)'
;MVSSLAHRLLVLLLLAAPLLAPAQRRPAPRPTHRATRPKTIARGPKVPAAVAPAFTQYLHSPWVDSLMRVLTPDQRAAQLFMVAAYSNRQRIDEDSVSALVQQYGIGGLIFFQGGPVRQSKLLNRYQGQARVPLLVALDGEWGVGMRLDSIEKFPYQMSLGAVAGADTALLYGMGTEVARQFRRLGMHVNFAPVVDVNNNAANPVIGFRSWGENPAAVARASRQYMRGMQDAGVLAVAKHFPGHGDVDVDSHLALPTVRVDRRRLDSLELPPFRNLIANGLGGMMVAHLNVPALDTTGTPTTLSRPVITGMLRGQLGFNGLIFTDAMNMKGVTSKYPPGEADVRALQAGNDILEFSRNVPLALQMVRAAVDSGRISQREIDQHCRRVLALKQWSGLNHYRPIDLNNLVADLNPPHARYLSHRLTELSLTLLRNQKSLLPLRRLDTLRVATLVLGGAPRDTTAFQRAVADYVPTAHFHATANPTLDELVRLRAALKPYNLVLVSLQGLGRLPATNFGITPEDNLLLRELAGQRQTLVLSVFGSAYAVAKVRDLDRAAAVVLAYQESPDAQSLAAQLIFGGVGAQGTLPVTVANNLPRGFGLKTEGGLRLRYANAEDVGLDGRLEARIDSLVGRALAAQAVPGCQVVVARNGTVVLRKSYGNQTYAGEINVENVGNERNKLMGKNSSPTFSHSGTSPTLTTPRPVADDDLYDLASLTKLLASTPALLRLQQEGKFSPDSTLGNYFPFLRGTNKAGLNMREVLAHQARLKAWIPFWKELTNRRGTLRRRYFRADSSARFPLLAARGLWASRKLPARINQEIGASPLNVKPGYVYSDLSFILYPQLVRARSGLAFEDFLRRDVYRPLGATTLGFRPARRFPLARIVPTEYDSTFRRQLLHGTVDDEGAALLGGFSGHAGLFGNANDVAKLVQTYAWGGQYGGQQLFDKKILADWTSCQFCPDNRRALAFDRPAANPSLNFAKSSSPAAYGHTGFTGTSFYVEPKYGLVVVFLSNRVHPTRRNGKISEVGVRTGLMQVAIESVR
;
A
#
# COMPACT_ATOMS: atom_id res chain seq x y z
N MET A 1 -59.15 7.95 -26.76
CA MET A 1 -59.18 9.29 -26.14
C MET A 1 -57.84 9.93 -26.52
N VAL A 2 -57.71 10.66 -27.64
CA VAL A 2 -58.23 12.05 -27.91
C VAL A 2 -57.46 13.06 -27.05
N SER A 3 -56.72 14.08 -27.55
CA SER A 3 -56.26 14.51 -28.91
C SER A 3 -55.04 15.48 -28.72
N SER A 4 -54.31 16.08 -29.67
CA SER A 4 -54.33 16.30 -31.14
C SER A 4 -52.86 16.17 -31.68
N LEU A 5 -52.33 16.54 -32.87
CA LEU A 5 -52.61 17.43 -34.03
C LEU A 5 -52.46 18.96 -33.79
N ALA A 6 -51.88 19.80 -34.67
CA ALA A 6 -51.12 19.61 -35.93
C ALA A 6 -50.20 20.83 -36.26
N HIS A 7 -49.46 20.81 -37.38
CA HIS A 7 -48.71 21.97 -37.94
C HIS A 7 -49.61 22.96 -38.71
N ARG A 8 -49.22 24.25 -38.86
CA ARG A 8 -48.75 24.89 -40.14
C ARG A 8 -48.48 26.42 -40.03
N LEU A 9 -47.94 26.98 -41.13
CA LEU A 9 -47.46 28.37 -41.32
C LEU A 9 -48.54 29.28 -41.98
N LEU A 10 -48.32 30.60 -41.97
CA LEU A 10 -47.96 31.47 -43.13
C LEU A 10 -48.65 32.88 -43.13
N VAL A 11 -48.14 33.79 -43.99
CA VAL A 11 -48.74 35.01 -44.63
C VAL A 11 -48.07 36.36 -44.21
N LEU A 12 -47.78 37.35 -45.09
CA LEU A 12 -47.39 37.42 -46.53
C LEU A 12 -46.95 38.88 -46.93
N LEU A 13 -46.76 39.15 -48.23
CA LEU A 13 -46.57 40.43 -48.98
C LEU A 13 -45.12 40.97 -49.09
N LEU A 14 -44.53 41.48 -50.20
CA LEU A 14 -44.81 41.73 -51.65
C LEU A 14 -44.75 43.22 -52.09
N LEU A 15 -43.83 43.58 -53.00
CA LEU A 15 -44.00 44.38 -54.25
C LEU A 15 -42.63 44.73 -54.94
N ALA A 16 -42.63 45.34 -56.14
CA ALA A 16 -41.47 45.50 -57.05
C ALA A 16 -41.64 46.73 -58.02
N ALA A 17 -40.77 47.12 -58.98
CA ALA A 17 -39.56 46.45 -59.54
C ALA A 17 -38.33 47.36 -59.93
N PRO A 18 -38.21 48.04 -61.11
CA PRO A 18 -36.97 47.84 -61.91
C PRO A 18 -36.23 49.06 -62.56
N LEU A 19 -34.97 48.78 -62.97
CA LEU A 19 -34.20 49.30 -64.13
C LEU A 19 -33.93 50.82 -64.34
N LEU A 20 -32.64 51.18 -64.48
CA LEU A 20 -32.06 51.83 -65.68
C LEU A 20 -30.52 52.07 -65.58
N ALA A 21 -29.86 52.29 -66.72
CA ALA A 21 -28.46 52.73 -66.89
C ALA A 21 -28.37 53.62 -68.16
N PRO A 22 -27.32 54.47 -68.34
CA PRO A 22 -26.18 54.02 -69.17
C PRO A 22 -24.79 54.67 -68.90
N ALA A 23 -23.82 54.24 -69.72
CA ALA A 23 -22.40 54.59 -69.97
C ALA A 23 -21.97 56.09 -69.88
N GLN A 24 -20.68 56.50 -69.92
CA GLN A 24 -19.44 56.02 -70.63
C GLN A 24 -18.17 56.19 -69.72
N ARG A 25 -16.87 56.12 -70.09
CA ARG A 25 -16.10 56.03 -71.38
C ARG A 25 -14.71 55.31 -71.16
N ARG A 26 -13.67 55.61 -71.95
CA ARG A 26 -12.28 55.06 -72.02
C ARG A 26 -11.41 56.01 -72.90
N PRO A 27 -10.06 55.85 -73.12
CA PRO A 27 -9.04 54.94 -72.54
C PRO A 27 -7.63 55.56 -72.21
N ALA A 28 -6.65 54.69 -71.85
CA ALA A 28 -5.16 54.78 -72.02
C ALA A 28 -4.28 55.48 -70.93
N PRO A 29 -2.92 55.29 -70.88
CA PRO A 29 -2.19 54.00 -70.78
C PRO A 29 -1.01 53.94 -69.73
N ARG A 30 -0.24 52.81 -69.74
CA ARG A 30 0.94 52.36 -68.92
C ARG A 30 2.01 53.40 -68.48
N PRO A 31 2.75 53.16 -67.36
CA PRO A 31 4.12 52.57 -67.44
C PRO A 31 4.50 51.53 -66.34
N THR A 32 5.80 51.38 -65.98
CA THR A 32 6.44 50.14 -65.46
C THR A 32 7.18 50.21 -64.09
N HIS A 33 7.46 49.02 -63.52
CA HIS A 33 8.36 48.64 -62.42
C HIS A 33 9.19 49.69 -61.64
N ARG A 34 9.05 49.67 -60.30
CA ARG A 34 10.20 49.61 -59.35
C ARG A 34 9.80 48.99 -58.01
N ALA A 35 10.78 48.54 -57.21
CA ALA A 35 10.55 47.70 -56.02
C ALA A 35 10.46 48.49 -54.70
N THR A 36 9.65 47.99 -53.76
CA THR A 36 9.56 48.47 -52.37
C THR A 36 9.81 47.33 -51.38
N ARG A 37 10.52 47.63 -50.28
CA ARG A 37 10.97 46.64 -49.27
C ARG A 37 9.80 45.86 -48.61
N PRO A 38 10.00 44.59 -48.20
CA PRO A 38 9.07 43.89 -47.32
C PRO A 38 8.92 44.62 -45.98
N LYS A 39 7.69 44.69 -45.44
CA LYS A 39 7.44 45.20 -44.08
C LYS A 39 8.00 44.23 -43.03
N THR A 40 8.48 44.77 -41.92
CA THR A 40 8.98 44.00 -40.78
C THR A 40 7.89 43.11 -40.18
N ILE A 41 8.18 41.81 -40.06
CA ILE A 41 7.32 40.84 -39.37
C ILE A 41 7.29 41.21 -37.87
N ALA A 42 6.11 41.23 -37.28
CA ALA A 42 5.94 41.52 -35.86
C ALA A 42 6.70 40.50 -35.00
N ARG A 43 7.46 40.98 -34.00
CA ARG A 43 8.12 40.11 -33.03
C ARG A 43 7.07 39.37 -32.21
N GLY A 44 7.21 38.05 -32.11
CA GLY A 44 6.39 37.22 -31.23
C GLY A 44 6.54 37.61 -29.75
N PRO A 45 5.67 37.11 -28.86
CA PRO A 45 5.67 37.48 -27.45
C PRO A 45 7.03 37.21 -26.81
N LYS A 46 7.55 38.19 -26.05
CA LYS A 46 8.81 38.04 -25.31
C LYS A 46 8.66 36.88 -24.32
N VAL A 47 9.49 35.84 -24.49
CA VAL A 47 9.67 34.80 -23.47
C VAL A 47 10.19 35.49 -22.19
N PRO A 48 9.68 35.15 -20.99
CA PRO A 48 10.26 35.62 -19.74
C PRO A 48 11.75 35.30 -19.66
N ALA A 49 12.55 36.20 -19.08
CA ALA A 49 13.99 35.96 -18.91
C ALA A 49 14.20 34.67 -18.11
N ALA A 50 14.91 33.70 -18.70
CA ALA A 50 15.11 32.40 -18.09
C ALA A 50 15.99 32.53 -16.82
N VAL A 51 15.52 31.95 -15.72
CA VAL A 51 16.30 31.89 -14.48
C VAL A 51 17.59 31.11 -14.74
N ALA A 52 18.74 31.71 -14.41
CA ALA A 52 20.04 31.05 -14.57
C ALA A 52 20.15 29.85 -13.60
N PRO A 53 20.57 28.65 -14.04
CA PRO A 53 20.68 27.49 -13.16
C PRO A 53 21.70 27.69 -12.04
N ALA A 54 21.39 27.20 -10.83
CA ALA A 54 22.15 27.55 -9.62
C ALA A 54 23.67 27.25 -9.66
N PHE A 55 24.13 26.33 -10.51
CA PHE A 55 25.56 26.06 -10.66
C PHE A 55 26.32 27.11 -11.48
N THR A 56 25.65 27.94 -12.31
CA THR A 56 26.34 28.87 -13.22
C THR A 56 27.07 30.01 -12.49
N GLN A 57 26.77 30.26 -11.22
CA GLN A 57 27.52 31.20 -10.38
C GLN A 57 29.00 30.77 -10.18
N TYR A 58 29.32 29.49 -10.37
CA TYR A 58 30.68 28.94 -10.17
C TYR A 58 31.55 28.92 -11.44
N LEU A 59 31.06 29.39 -12.61
CA LEU A 59 31.77 29.33 -13.90
C LEU A 59 33.16 30.02 -13.89
N HIS A 60 33.34 30.99 -12.99
CA HIS A 60 34.56 31.76 -12.77
C HIS A 60 34.91 31.80 -11.27
N SER A 61 34.74 30.67 -10.58
CA SER A 61 35.19 30.54 -9.19
C SER A 61 36.70 30.30 -9.11
N PRO A 62 37.36 30.60 -7.98
CA PRO A 62 38.77 30.27 -7.77
C PRO A 62 39.12 28.78 -7.93
N TRP A 63 38.15 27.88 -7.70
CA TRP A 63 38.34 26.43 -7.85
C TRP A 63 38.19 25.97 -9.31
N VAL A 64 37.23 26.52 -10.05
CA VAL A 64 37.11 26.25 -11.49
C VAL A 64 38.28 26.85 -12.24
N ASP A 65 38.71 28.07 -11.90
CA ASP A 65 39.86 28.73 -12.53
C ASP A 65 41.20 28.06 -12.20
N SER A 66 41.39 27.50 -11.00
CA SER A 66 42.62 26.75 -10.69
C SER A 66 42.69 25.44 -11.48
N LEU A 67 41.60 24.69 -11.58
CA LEU A 67 41.53 23.48 -12.40
C LEU A 67 41.72 23.78 -13.90
N MET A 68 41.03 24.80 -14.44
CA MET A 68 41.19 25.19 -15.84
C MET A 68 42.63 25.61 -16.19
N ARG A 69 43.39 26.16 -15.24
CA ARG A 69 44.80 26.53 -15.43
C ARG A 69 45.72 25.31 -15.49
N VAL A 70 45.42 24.25 -14.74
CA VAL A 70 46.27 23.05 -14.61
C VAL A 70 45.93 21.96 -15.62
N LEU A 71 44.66 21.82 -16.02
CA LEU A 71 44.22 20.82 -16.98
C LEU A 71 44.71 21.15 -18.40
N THR A 72 45.32 20.17 -19.07
CA THR A 72 45.71 20.26 -20.50
C THR A 72 44.48 20.33 -21.41
N PRO A 73 44.59 20.81 -22.68
CA PRO A 73 43.46 20.81 -23.63
C PRO A 73 42.74 19.46 -23.72
N ASP A 74 43.51 18.38 -23.85
CA ASP A 74 43.05 17.01 -23.95
C ASP A 74 42.34 16.53 -22.66
N GLN A 75 42.83 16.93 -21.48
CA GLN A 75 42.17 16.66 -20.20
C GLN A 75 40.85 17.46 -20.05
N ARG A 76 40.79 18.69 -20.56
CA ARG A 76 39.54 19.48 -20.61
C ARG A 76 38.51 18.84 -21.54
N ALA A 77 38.95 18.22 -22.63
CA ALA A 77 38.09 17.39 -23.48
C ALA A 77 37.65 16.10 -22.76
N ALA A 78 38.55 15.43 -22.01
CA ALA A 78 38.21 14.26 -21.21
C ALA A 78 37.15 14.55 -20.13
N GLN A 79 37.14 15.76 -19.57
CA GLN A 79 36.10 16.21 -18.65
C GLN A 79 34.68 16.27 -19.26
N LEU A 80 34.54 16.11 -20.59
CA LEU A 80 33.24 16.09 -21.28
C LEU A 80 32.66 14.67 -21.45
N PHE A 81 33.39 13.61 -21.07
CA PHE A 81 32.95 12.22 -21.23
C PHE A 81 32.34 11.65 -19.95
N MET A 82 31.18 10.98 -20.08
CA MET A 82 30.50 10.25 -19.03
C MET A 82 30.39 8.76 -19.39
N VAL A 83 31.06 7.90 -18.62
CA VAL A 83 31.25 6.47 -18.94
C VAL A 83 30.34 5.58 -18.09
N ALA A 84 29.79 4.53 -18.71
CA ALA A 84 28.91 3.58 -18.03
C ALA A 84 29.65 2.71 -17.00
N ALA A 85 29.08 2.60 -15.79
CA ALA A 85 29.55 1.77 -14.70
C ALA A 85 28.44 0.82 -14.21
N TYR A 86 28.83 -0.41 -13.87
CA TYR A 86 27.92 -1.49 -13.51
C TYR A 86 28.37 -2.18 -12.22
N SER A 87 27.52 -2.23 -11.19
CA SER A 87 27.82 -2.89 -9.90
C SER A 87 27.24 -4.31 -9.80
N ASN A 88 27.04 -4.93 -10.97
CA ASN A 88 26.55 -6.30 -11.17
C ASN A 88 27.33 -7.07 -12.26
N ARG A 89 28.52 -6.60 -12.63
CA ARG A 89 29.39 -7.16 -13.68
C ARG A 89 30.68 -7.75 -13.12
N GLN A 90 31.58 -8.19 -13.99
CA GLN A 90 32.84 -8.83 -13.62
C GLN A 90 33.92 -7.79 -13.28
N ARG A 91 34.99 -8.24 -12.62
CA ARG A 91 36.11 -7.39 -12.22
C ARG A 91 36.80 -6.69 -13.40
N ILE A 92 36.84 -7.33 -14.56
CA ILE A 92 37.44 -6.73 -15.77
C ILE A 92 36.66 -5.51 -16.28
N ASP A 93 35.33 -5.45 -16.11
CA ASP A 93 34.55 -4.24 -16.35
C ASP A 93 35.00 -3.11 -15.39
N GLU A 94 35.16 -3.40 -14.10
CA GLU A 94 35.62 -2.42 -13.10
C GLU A 94 37.02 -1.88 -13.38
N ASP A 95 37.92 -2.76 -13.81
CA ASP A 95 39.32 -2.42 -14.09
C ASP A 95 39.44 -1.63 -15.40
N SER A 96 38.56 -1.87 -16.39
CA SER A 96 38.47 -1.05 -17.60
C SER A 96 38.06 0.41 -17.32
N VAL A 97 37.09 0.63 -16.43
CA VAL A 97 36.68 1.97 -16.00
C VAL A 97 37.77 2.63 -15.15
N SER A 98 38.45 1.85 -14.29
CA SER A 98 39.62 2.34 -13.53
C SER A 98 40.71 2.90 -14.46
N ALA A 99 41.02 2.19 -15.55
CA ALA A 99 42.00 2.65 -16.53
C ALA A 99 41.58 3.98 -17.20
N LEU A 100 40.30 4.12 -17.58
CA LEU A 100 39.79 5.37 -18.16
C LEU A 100 39.87 6.56 -17.18
N VAL A 101 39.58 6.33 -15.90
CA VAL A 101 39.71 7.35 -14.84
C VAL A 101 41.18 7.74 -14.63
N GLN A 102 42.09 6.78 -14.55
CA GLN A 102 43.50 7.02 -14.20
C GLN A 102 44.35 7.56 -15.36
N GLN A 103 44.11 7.09 -16.59
CA GLN A 103 44.91 7.45 -17.76
C GLN A 103 44.44 8.76 -18.42
N TYR A 104 43.13 8.91 -18.64
CA TYR A 104 42.55 10.02 -19.41
C TYR A 104 41.95 11.12 -18.53
N GLY A 105 41.57 10.80 -17.28
CA GLY A 105 40.92 11.76 -16.39
C GLY A 105 39.53 12.16 -16.87
N ILE A 106 38.68 11.17 -17.14
CA ILE A 106 37.30 11.38 -17.64
C ILE A 106 36.44 12.26 -16.71
N GLY A 107 35.42 12.90 -17.28
CA GLY A 107 34.53 13.83 -16.58
C GLY A 107 33.64 13.18 -15.52
N GLY A 108 33.07 12.03 -15.83
CA GLY A 108 32.14 11.38 -14.92
C GLY A 108 31.74 9.95 -15.29
N LEU A 109 30.81 9.43 -14.50
CA LEU A 109 30.25 8.10 -14.63
C LEU A 109 28.72 8.14 -14.60
N ILE A 110 28.10 7.18 -15.27
CA ILE A 110 26.67 6.87 -15.14
C ILE A 110 26.51 5.45 -14.63
N PHE A 111 25.72 5.27 -13.57
CA PHE A 111 25.44 3.95 -13.00
C PHE A 111 24.13 3.35 -13.51
N PHE A 112 24.19 2.06 -13.84
CA PHE A 112 23.07 1.25 -14.31
C PHE A 112 22.61 0.23 -13.24
N GLN A 113 21.97 -0.87 -13.65
CA GLN A 113 21.43 -1.88 -12.74
C GLN A 113 22.48 -2.42 -11.77
N GLY A 114 22.10 -2.56 -10.50
CA GLY A 114 23.06 -2.82 -9.44
C GLY A 114 22.43 -2.89 -8.06
N GLY A 115 23.23 -2.67 -7.02
CA GLY A 115 22.77 -2.61 -5.63
C GLY A 115 23.60 -1.61 -4.83
N PRO A 116 23.00 -0.88 -3.88
CA PRO A 116 23.59 0.34 -3.29
C PRO A 116 24.97 0.10 -2.67
N VAL A 117 25.14 -0.96 -1.89
CA VAL A 117 26.42 -1.25 -1.22
C VAL A 117 27.52 -1.61 -2.23
N ARG A 118 27.19 -2.33 -3.32
CA ARG A 118 28.16 -2.69 -4.37
C ARG A 118 28.55 -1.45 -5.18
N GLN A 119 27.58 -0.61 -5.53
CA GLN A 119 27.81 0.67 -6.20
C GLN A 119 28.66 1.62 -5.37
N SER A 120 28.35 1.85 -4.09
CA SER A 120 29.11 2.78 -3.24
C SER A 120 30.55 2.32 -3.02
N LYS A 121 30.80 1.00 -2.87
CA LYS A 121 32.18 0.45 -2.85
C LYS A 121 32.94 0.77 -4.13
N LEU A 122 32.32 0.52 -5.28
CA LEU A 122 32.93 0.71 -6.59
C LEU A 122 33.13 2.20 -6.93
N LEU A 123 32.21 3.07 -6.53
CA LEU A 123 32.32 4.51 -6.70
C LEU A 123 33.38 5.11 -5.77
N ASN A 124 33.50 4.65 -4.51
CA ASN A 124 34.59 5.04 -3.62
C ASN A 124 35.96 4.70 -4.23
N ARG A 125 36.09 3.53 -4.90
CA ARG A 125 37.29 3.16 -5.66
C ARG A 125 37.58 4.18 -6.78
N TYR A 126 36.62 4.44 -7.66
CA TYR A 126 36.83 5.33 -8.81
C TYR A 126 37.13 6.78 -8.39
N GLN A 127 36.42 7.31 -7.40
CA GLN A 127 36.71 8.66 -6.87
C GLN A 127 38.09 8.73 -6.23
N GLY A 128 38.53 7.69 -5.52
CA GLY A 128 39.89 7.58 -4.98
C GLY A 128 41.00 7.44 -6.03
N GLN A 129 40.64 7.16 -7.29
CA GLN A 129 41.56 7.11 -8.44
C GLN A 129 41.56 8.40 -9.27
N ALA A 130 40.59 9.31 -9.05
CA ALA A 130 40.33 10.45 -9.93
C ALA A 130 41.08 11.72 -9.49
N ARG A 131 41.84 12.33 -10.41
CA ARG A 131 42.57 13.60 -10.16
C ARG A 131 41.65 14.80 -10.03
N VAL A 132 40.58 14.83 -10.85
CA VAL A 132 39.44 15.74 -10.69
C VAL A 132 38.25 14.85 -10.33
N PRO A 133 37.59 15.05 -9.18
CA PRO A 133 36.51 14.18 -8.73
C PRO A 133 35.42 14.00 -9.80
N LEU A 134 34.94 12.77 -9.95
CA LEU A 134 34.02 12.36 -11.01
C LEU A 134 32.62 12.93 -10.74
N LEU A 135 32.01 13.50 -11.78
CA LEU A 135 30.57 13.73 -11.79
C LEU A 135 29.86 12.36 -11.89
N VAL A 136 28.73 12.17 -11.22
CA VAL A 136 28.08 10.85 -11.17
C VAL A 136 26.59 10.99 -11.42
N ALA A 137 26.09 10.21 -12.38
CA ALA A 137 24.71 10.20 -12.82
C ALA A 137 24.03 8.83 -12.67
N LEU A 138 22.70 8.83 -12.67
CA LEU A 138 21.87 7.63 -12.74
C LEU A 138 20.48 7.99 -13.28
N ASP A 139 19.87 7.08 -14.04
CA ASP A 139 18.44 7.14 -14.39
C ASP A 139 17.58 6.79 -13.17
N GLY A 140 17.10 7.81 -12.46
CA GLY A 140 16.24 7.68 -11.28
C GLY A 140 14.87 8.32 -11.49
N GLU A 141 14.19 7.99 -12.60
CA GLU A 141 12.92 8.62 -13.01
C GLU A 141 11.88 8.56 -11.89
N TRP A 142 11.72 7.40 -11.25
CA TRP A 142 10.90 7.18 -10.05
C TRP A 142 11.76 6.81 -8.82
N GLY A 143 12.89 7.50 -8.66
CA GLY A 143 13.89 7.28 -7.62
C GLY A 143 14.94 6.22 -7.96
N VAL A 144 15.96 6.08 -7.10
CA VAL A 144 17.12 5.21 -7.39
C VAL A 144 16.77 3.72 -7.49
N GLY A 145 15.66 3.30 -6.86
CA GLY A 145 15.08 1.96 -7.00
C GLY A 145 14.64 1.60 -8.43
N MET A 146 14.64 2.56 -9.38
CA MET A 146 14.53 2.29 -10.81
C MET A 146 15.66 1.38 -11.34
N ARG A 147 16.88 1.51 -10.78
CA ARG A 147 18.07 0.75 -11.20
C ARG A 147 18.62 -0.14 -10.10
N LEU A 148 18.48 0.26 -8.83
CA LEU A 148 19.11 -0.41 -7.70
C LEU A 148 18.20 -1.44 -7.02
N ASP A 149 18.77 -2.58 -6.66
CA ASP A 149 18.17 -3.52 -5.71
C ASP A 149 18.02 -2.91 -4.32
N SER A 150 17.18 -3.52 -3.48
CA SER A 150 17.06 -3.21 -2.04
C SER A 150 16.58 -1.78 -1.69
N ILE A 151 16.02 -1.01 -2.64
CA ILE A 151 15.50 0.34 -2.40
C ILE A 151 14.06 0.49 -2.91
N GLU A 152 13.26 1.22 -2.15
CA GLU A 152 11.88 1.59 -2.44
C GLU A 152 11.74 2.30 -3.79
N LYS A 153 10.59 2.09 -4.44
CA LYS A 153 10.24 2.69 -5.73
C LYS A 153 9.07 3.65 -5.55
N PHE A 154 9.22 4.86 -6.06
CA PHE A 154 8.09 5.77 -6.18
C PHE A 154 7.15 5.33 -7.33
N PRO A 155 5.91 5.83 -7.39
CA PRO A 155 5.00 5.51 -8.48
C PRO A 155 5.52 6.01 -9.84
N TYR A 156 5.10 5.34 -10.92
CA TYR A 156 5.42 5.77 -12.28
C TYR A 156 4.80 7.14 -12.59
N GLN A 157 5.39 7.89 -13.52
CA GLN A 157 5.00 9.26 -13.84
C GLN A 157 3.55 9.35 -14.32
N MET A 158 3.04 8.33 -15.01
CA MET A 158 1.61 8.25 -15.37
C MET A 158 0.71 8.11 -14.14
N SER A 159 1.11 7.31 -13.14
CA SER A 159 0.42 7.22 -11.84
C SER A 159 0.43 8.58 -11.13
N LEU A 160 1.59 9.26 -11.11
CA LEU A 160 1.73 10.60 -10.50
C LEU A 160 0.92 11.67 -11.25
N GLY A 161 0.82 11.58 -12.58
CA GLY A 161 -0.01 12.43 -13.41
C GLY A 161 -1.52 12.26 -13.17
N ALA A 162 -1.93 11.13 -12.58
CA ALA A 162 -3.32 10.87 -12.23
C ALA A 162 -3.76 11.53 -10.91
N VAL A 163 -2.82 11.98 -10.08
CA VAL A 163 -3.09 12.66 -8.80
C VAL A 163 -3.86 13.95 -9.06
N ALA A 164 -5.15 13.98 -8.71
CA ALA A 164 -6.04 15.09 -9.05
C ALA A 164 -5.57 16.41 -8.40
N GLY A 165 -5.57 17.49 -9.18
CA GLY A 165 -4.99 18.78 -8.79
C GLY A 165 -3.46 18.84 -8.85
N ALA A 166 -2.77 17.69 -8.93
CA ALA A 166 -1.32 17.52 -8.85
C ALA A 166 -0.73 18.22 -7.61
N ASP A 167 -0.92 17.62 -6.43
CA ASP A 167 -0.38 18.11 -5.15
C ASP A 167 1.13 18.40 -5.28
N THR A 168 1.43 19.69 -5.36
CA THR A 168 2.76 20.18 -5.68
C THR A 168 3.74 19.97 -4.53
N ALA A 169 3.26 19.84 -3.29
CA ALA A 169 4.08 19.60 -2.12
C ALA A 169 4.56 18.13 -2.09
N LEU A 170 3.69 17.17 -2.42
CA LEU A 170 4.08 15.75 -2.50
C LEU A 170 5.06 15.48 -3.64
N LEU A 171 4.87 16.09 -4.82
CA LEU A 171 5.79 15.94 -5.95
C LEU A 171 7.14 16.64 -5.71
N TYR A 172 7.15 17.79 -5.04
CA TYR A 172 8.37 18.44 -4.57
C TYR A 172 9.08 17.58 -3.50
N GLY A 173 8.34 17.05 -2.52
CA GLY A 173 8.87 16.17 -1.48
C GLY A 173 9.48 14.89 -2.02
N MET A 174 8.87 14.27 -3.04
CA MET A 174 9.47 13.16 -3.80
C MET A 174 10.79 13.57 -4.47
N GLY A 175 10.86 14.77 -5.06
CA GLY A 175 12.11 15.29 -5.63
C GLY A 175 13.22 15.44 -4.59
N THR A 176 12.88 16.00 -3.43
CA THR A 176 13.81 16.16 -2.30
C THR A 176 14.27 14.83 -1.72
N GLU A 177 13.36 13.85 -1.56
CA GLU A 177 13.69 12.50 -1.07
C GLU A 177 14.58 11.74 -2.06
N VAL A 178 14.28 11.81 -3.37
CA VAL A 178 15.15 11.22 -4.41
C VAL A 178 16.52 11.89 -4.43
N ALA A 179 16.61 13.21 -4.33
CA ALA A 179 17.92 13.88 -4.24
C ALA A 179 18.69 13.50 -2.96
N ARG A 180 18.00 13.31 -1.83
CA ARG A 180 18.60 12.78 -0.59
C ARG A 180 19.16 11.36 -0.80
N GLN A 181 18.45 10.49 -1.51
CA GLN A 181 18.94 9.16 -1.90
C GLN A 181 20.19 9.25 -2.81
N PHE A 182 20.15 10.11 -3.85
CA PHE A 182 21.29 10.36 -4.74
C PHE A 182 22.53 10.83 -3.96
N ARG A 183 22.39 11.84 -3.09
CA ARG A 183 23.51 12.36 -2.29
C ARG A 183 24.04 11.34 -1.28
N ARG A 184 23.17 10.51 -0.67
CA ARG A 184 23.59 9.42 0.23
C ARG A 184 24.42 8.33 -0.49
N LEU A 185 24.26 8.22 -1.81
CA LEU A 185 25.01 7.34 -2.72
C LEU A 185 26.18 8.04 -3.45
N GLY A 186 26.51 9.29 -3.11
CA GLY A 186 27.57 10.05 -3.80
C GLY A 186 27.26 10.36 -5.27
N MET A 187 25.98 10.54 -5.61
CA MET A 187 25.49 10.87 -6.95
C MET A 187 24.97 12.30 -7.04
N HIS A 188 25.09 12.88 -8.23
CA HIS A 188 25.02 14.34 -8.44
C HIS A 188 24.05 14.77 -9.54
N VAL A 189 23.72 13.87 -10.48
CA VAL A 189 22.84 14.13 -11.64
C VAL A 189 21.79 13.03 -11.74
N ASN A 190 20.50 13.38 -11.70
CA ASN A 190 19.42 12.46 -12.04
C ASN A 190 18.98 12.73 -13.49
N PHE A 191 18.94 11.68 -14.32
CA PHE A 191 18.39 11.77 -15.68
C PHE A 191 16.85 11.74 -15.68
N ALA A 192 16.28 12.71 -14.95
CA ALA A 192 14.86 12.96 -14.77
C ALA A 192 14.64 14.45 -14.44
N PRO A 193 13.46 15.04 -14.71
CA PRO A 193 12.23 14.40 -15.19
C PRO A 193 12.23 14.03 -16.67
N VAL A 194 11.53 12.94 -17.01
CA VAL A 194 10.93 12.79 -18.35
C VAL A 194 9.82 13.84 -18.47
N VAL A 195 9.79 14.58 -19.57
CA VAL A 195 8.80 15.66 -19.83
C VAL A 195 8.13 15.56 -21.20
N ASP A 196 8.33 14.45 -21.91
CA ASP A 196 7.63 14.16 -23.15
C ASP A 196 6.11 14.04 -22.92
N VAL A 197 5.33 14.56 -23.86
CA VAL A 197 3.86 14.57 -23.79
C VAL A 197 3.31 13.32 -24.49
N ASN A 198 2.46 12.54 -23.79
CA ASN A 198 2.01 11.22 -24.21
C ASN A 198 0.77 11.29 -25.13
N ASN A 199 0.93 11.87 -26.31
CA ASN A 199 -0.16 12.16 -27.24
C ASN A 199 -0.58 10.98 -28.13
N ASN A 200 0.26 9.94 -28.25
CA ASN A 200 0.03 8.81 -29.15
C ASN A 200 -0.32 7.53 -28.38
N ALA A 201 -1.62 7.30 -28.14
CA ALA A 201 -2.11 6.11 -27.45
C ALA A 201 -1.94 4.80 -28.26
N ALA A 202 -1.72 4.90 -29.59
CA ALA A 202 -1.52 3.74 -30.46
C ALA A 202 -0.09 3.20 -30.37
N ASN A 203 0.90 4.08 -30.20
CA ASN A 203 2.32 3.71 -30.05
C ASN A 203 3.04 4.60 -28.99
N PRO A 204 2.71 4.45 -27.69
CA PRO A 204 3.22 5.31 -26.63
C PRO A 204 4.60 4.81 -26.19
N VAL A 205 5.64 5.08 -26.98
CA VAL A 205 7.05 4.68 -26.71
C VAL A 205 7.55 5.16 -25.34
N ILE A 206 7.05 6.32 -24.87
CA ILE A 206 7.33 6.82 -23.51
C ILE A 206 6.39 6.18 -22.47
N GLY A 207 5.12 5.93 -22.81
CA GLY A 207 4.21 5.12 -22.01
C GLY A 207 4.05 5.62 -20.58
N PHE A 208 4.19 4.72 -19.59
CA PHE A 208 4.04 5.04 -18.17
C PHE A 208 5.10 6.01 -17.62
N ARG A 209 6.18 6.29 -18.38
CA ARG A 209 7.24 7.25 -18.02
C ARG A 209 6.84 8.71 -18.22
N SER A 210 5.74 8.98 -18.93
CA SER A 210 5.19 10.34 -19.09
C SER A 210 4.07 10.62 -18.09
N TRP A 211 4.01 11.87 -17.65
CA TRP A 211 2.96 12.40 -16.77
C TRP A 211 1.59 12.57 -17.44
N GLY A 212 1.50 12.44 -18.77
CA GLY A 212 0.23 12.50 -19.50
C GLY A 212 0.27 13.21 -20.85
N GLU A 213 -0.90 13.39 -21.45
CA GLU A 213 -1.07 13.98 -22.80
C GLU A 213 -1.24 15.52 -22.80
N ASN A 214 -1.32 16.16 -21.63
CA ASN A 214 -1.52 17.61 -21.53
C ASN A 214 -0.21 18.34 -21.20
N PRO A 215 0.36 19.16 -22.11
CA PRO A 215 1.66 19.81 -21.89
C PRO A 215 1.73 20.67 -20.63
N ALA A 216 0.64 21.35 -20.27
CA ALA A 216 0.60 22.19 -19.07
C ALA A 216 0.57 21.37 -17.77
N ALA A 217 -0.08 20.20 -17.76
CA ALA A 217 -0.03 19.27 -16.62
C ALA A 217 1.35 18.63 -16.48
N VAL A 218 1.93 18.15 -17.59
CA VAL A 218 3.29 17.60 -17.65
C VAL A 218 4.30 18.63 -17.13
N ALA A 219 4.23 19.88 -17.60
CA ALA A 219 5.06 20.99 -17.14
C ALA A 219 4.94 21.26 -15.63
N ARG A 220 3.71 21.33 -15.08
CA ARG A 220 3.50 21.59 -13.65
C ARG A 220 4.08 20.48 -12.77
N ALA A 221 3.79 19.21 -13.10
CA ALA A 221 4.22 18.07 -12.29
C ALA A 221 5.75 17.89 -12.33
N SER A 222 6.32 17.86 -13.55
CA SER A 222 7.76 17.72 -13.75
C SER A 222 8.57 18.88 -13.16
N ARG A 223 8.06 20.13 -13.20
CA ARG A 223 8.71 21.29 -12.55
C ARG A 223 8.86 21.10 -11.05
N GLN A 224 7.87 20.53 -10.35
CA GLN A 224 7.99 20.33 -8.90
C GLN A 224 9.00 19.24 -8.55
N TYR A 225 9.00 18.13 -9.30
CA TYR A 225 9.99 17.07 -9.13
C TYR A 225 11.42 17.56 -9.45
N MET A 226 11.59 18.30 -10.56
CA MET A 226 12.84 19.00 -10.91
C MET A 226 13.31 19.92 -9.78
N ARG A 227 12.42 20.78 -9.28
CA ARG A 227 12.75 21.74 -8.22
C ARG A 227 13.13 21.04 -6.91
N GLY A 228 12.36 20.04 -6.49
CA GLY A 228 12.64 19.27 -5.27
C GLY A 228 14.01 18.62 -5.30
N MET A 229 14.48 18.17 -6.48
CA MET A 229 15.84 17.64 -6.66
C MET A 229 16.92 18.74 -6.63
N GLN A 230 16.71 19.84 -7.35
CA GLN A 230 17.69 20.93 -7.47
C GLN A 230 17.87 21.71 -6.17
N ASP A 231 16.79 22.05 -5.46
CA ASP A 231 16.84 22.74 -4.17
C ASP A 231 17.53 21.87 -3.09
N ALA A 232 17.56 20.55 -3.28
CA ALA A 232 18.29 19.58 -2.44
C ALA A 232 19.74 19.28 -2.91
N GLY A 233 20.20 19.90 -4.01
CA GLY A 233 21.58 19.78 -4.50
C GLY A 233 21.86 18.60 -5.42
N VAL A 234 20.88 18.16 -6.23
CA VAL A 234 21.06 17.19 -7.32
C VAL A 234 20.56 17.80 -8.64
N LEU A 235 21.35 17.69 -9.70
CA LEU A 235 20.97 18.22 -11.00
C LEU A 235 19.80 17.41 -11.58
N ALA A 236 18.69 18.07 -11.86
CA ALA A 236 17.61 17.51 -12.67
C ALA A 236 17.92 17.73 -14.15
N VAL A 237 17.69 16.70 -14.97
CA VAL A 237 17.91 16.71 -16.42
C VAL A 237 16.59 16.41 -17.11
N ALA A 238 16.01 17.40 -17.79
CA ALA A 238 14.78 17.20 -18.55
C ALA A 238 15.06 16.40 -19.82
N LYS A 239 14.22 15.40 -20.12
CA LYS A 239 14.38 14.54 -21.30
C LYS A 239 13.03 14.15 -21.95
N HIS A 240 12.98 13.84 -23.24
CA HIS A 240 14.10 13.70 -24.19
C HIS A 240 13.96 14.74 -25.33
N PHE A 241 14.75 15.83 -25.28
CA PHE A 241 14.58 17.00 -26.14
C PHE A 241 14.84 16.69 -27.62
N PRO A 242 14.05 17.20 -28.60
CA PRO A 242 12.96 18.19 -28.48
C PRO A 242 11.56 17.62 -28.16
N GLY A 243 11.44 16.32 -27.92
CA GLY A 243 10.18 15.62 -27.63
C GLY A 243 10.10 14.26 -28.33
N HIS A 244 10.10 13.19 -27.56
CA HIS A 244 10.11 11.78 -28.01
C HIS A 244 8.73 11.10 -27.82
N GLY A 245 7.67 11.88 -27.53
CA GLY A 245 6.33 11.35 -27.21
C GLY A 245 5.53 10.75 -28.37
N ASP A 246 5.88 11.11 -29.61
CA ASP A 246 5.09 10.82 -30.83
C ASP A 246 5.98 10.24 -31.96
N VAL A 247 6.66 9.13 -31.67
CA VAL A 247 7.44 8.37 -32.66
C VAL A 247 7.13 6.87 -32.58
N ASP A 248 7.07 6.23 -33.74
CA ASP A 248 6.69 4.81 -33.83
C ASP A 248 7.83 3.80 -33.57
N VAL A 249 9.05 4.28 -33.34
CA VAL A 249 10.28 3.48 -33.38
C VAL A 249 11.15 3.76 -32.16
N ASP A 250 11.74 2.71 -31.58
CA ASP A 250 12.71 2.81 -30.49
C ASP A 250 14.10 3.20 -31.02
N SER A 251 14.68 4.26 -30.46
CA SER A 251 16.01 4.79 -30.79
C SER A 251 17.16 3.81 -30.52
N HIS A 252 16.97 2.80 -29.66
CA HIS A 252 17.91 1.70 -29.47
C HIS A 252 18.02 0.79 -30.71
N LEU A 253 16.97 0.73 -31.53
CA LEU A 253 16.85 -0.17 -32.68
C LEU A 253 17.16 0.55 -34.00
N ALA A 254 16.57 1.72 -34.23
CA ALA A 254 16.79 2.55 -35.43
C ALA A 254 16.49 4.04 -35.13
N LEU A 255 16.91 4.96 -36.01
CA LEU A 255 16.69 6.41 -35.81
C LEU A 255 15.20 6.78 -35.95
N PRO A 256 14.49 7.19 -34.89
CA PRO A 256 13.07 7.54 -34.98
C PRO A 256 12.90 8.89 -35.68
N THR A 257 11.80 9.09 -36.39
CA THR A 257 11.54 10.33 -37.15
C THR A 257 10.22 10.98 -36.72
N VAL A 258 10.28 12.21 -36.21
CA VAL A 258 9.09 13.02 -35.88
C VAL A 258 8.66 13.78 -37.13
N ARG A 259 7.55 13.37 -37.77
CA ARG A 259 7.04 13.97 -39.03
C ARG A 259 5.94 15.02 -38.80
N VAL A 260 6.18 15.96 -37.89
CA VAL A 260 5.24 17.06 -37.56
C VAL A 260 5.76 18.42 -38.02
N ASP A 261 4.88 19.43 -38.11
CA ASP A 261 5.28 20.80 -38.42
C ASP A 261 5.81 21.55 -37.18
N ARG A 262 6.40 22.73 -37.40
CA ARG A 262 6.94 23.55 -36.31
C ARG A 262 5.85 24.08 -35.36
N ARG A 263 4.61 24.27 -35.84
CA ARG A 263 3.48 24.75 -35.00
C ARG A 263 3.04 23.70 -33.98
N ARG A 264 3.06 22.42 -34.35
CA ARG A 264 2.87 21.29 -33.43
C ARG A 264 3.95 21.30 -32.35
N LEU A 265 5.23 21.28 -32.74
CA LEU A 265 6.36 21.34 -31.80
C LEU A 265 6.24 22.53 -30.84
N ASP A 266 5.91 23.71 -31.34
CA ASP A 266 5.77 24.91 -30.52
C ASP A 266 4.57 24.89 -29.55
N SER A 267 3.57 24.03 -29.78
CA SER A 267 2.30 23.99 -29.02
C SER A 267 2.06 22.73 -28.19
N LEU A 268 2.73 21.61 -28.48
CA LEU A 268 2.60 20.37 -27.69
C LEU A 268 3.94 19.86 -27.12
N GLU A 269 4.96 19.66 -27.95
CA GLU A 269 6.20 18.99 -27.53
C GLU A 269 7.16 19.92 -26.76
N LEU A 270 7.34 21.18 -27.20
CA LEU A 270 8.25 22.16 -26.57
C LEU A 270 7.74 22.89 -25.30
N PRO A 271 6.43 23.08 -25.03
CA PRO A 271 5.96 23.79 -23.83
C PRO A 271 6.47 23.27 -22.47
N PRO A 272 6.62 21.96 -22.21
CA PRO A 272 7.21 21.48 -20.95
C PRO A 272 8.67 21.90 -20.81
N PHE A 273 9.49 21.69 -21.85
CA PHE A 273 10.89 22.13 -21.86
C PHE A 273 11.00 23.65 -21.64
N ARG A 274 10.20 24.46 -22.34
CA ARG A 274 10.12 25.92 -22.14
C ARG A 274 9.80 26.31 -20.71
N ASN A 275 8.84 25.62 -20.08
CA ASN A 275 8.45 25.89 -18.70
C ASN A 275 9.60 25.62 -17.72
N LEU A 276 10.29 24.49 -17.87
CA LEU A 276 11.41 24.12 -17.01
C LEU A 276 12.63 25.03 -17.23
N ILE A 277 12.97 25.37 -18.47
CA ILE A 277 14.04 26.35 -18.78
C ILE A 277 13.75 27.70 -18.11
N ALA A 278 12.53 28.22 -18.22
CA ALA A 278 12.13 29.47 -17.57
C ALA A 278 12.17 29.42 -16.03
N ASN A 279 12.23 28.21 -15.44
CA ASN A 279 12.26 27.98 -13.99
C ASN A 279 13.59 27.37 -13.50
N GLY A 280 14.70 27.61 -14.22
CA GLY A 280 16.05 27.30 -13.73
C GLY A 280 16.48 25.84 -13.89
N LEU A 281 15.98 25.14 -14.92
CA LEU A 281 16.40 23.78 -15.26
C LEU A 281 17.93 23.67 -15.40
N GLY A 282 18.53 22.74 -14.66
CA GLY A 282 19.96 22.52 -14.62
C GLY A 282 20.54 21.76 -15.81
N GLY A 283 19.84 20.72 -16.30
CA GLY A 283 20.29 19.90 -17.40
C GLY A 283 19.23 19.63 -18.47
N MET A 284 19.66 19.41 -19.71
CA MET A 284 18.82 18.96 -20.81
C MET A 284 19.47 17.75 -21.47
N MET A 285 18.75 16.65 -21.64
CA MET A 285 19.20 15.50 -22.44
C MET A 285 18.52 15.55 -23.81
N VAL A 286 19.33 15.58 -24.86
CA VAL A 286 18.87 15.65 -26.25
C VAL A 286 18.77 14.24 -26.82
N ALA A 287 17.61 13.89 -27.34
CA ALA A 287 17.32 12.59 -27.93
C ALA A 287 18.03 12.39 -29.27
N HIS A 288 18.21 11.13 -29.67
CA HIS A 288 18.62 10.77 -31.03
C HIS A 288 17.38 10.69 -31.96
N LEU A 289 16.86 11.83 -32.41
CA LEU A 289 15.67 11.90 -33.30
C LEU A 289 15.99 12.57 -34.64
N ASN A 290 15.31 12.16 -35.70
CA ASN A 290 15.24 12.89 -36.96
C ASN A 290 14.00 13.80 -36.94
N VAL A 291 14.17 15.13 -37.04
CA VAL A 291 13.06 16.09 -36.97
C VAL A 291 13.16 17.09 -38.12
N PRO A 292 12.60 16.79 -39.32
CA PRO A 292 12.75 17.61 -40.52
C PRO A 292 12.27 19.07 -40.39
N ALA A 293 11.34 19.36 -39.48
CA ALA A 293 10.87 20.71 -39.18
C ALA A 293 11.84 21.55 -38.31
N LEU A 294 12.98 20.97 -37.91
CA LEU A 294 14.06 21.63 -37.17
C LEU A 294 15.41 21.52 -37.90
N ASP A 295 15.68 20.39 -38.56
CA ASP A 295 16.86 20.16 -39.38
C ASP A 295 16.50 19.26 -40.58
N THR A 296 16.57 19.81 -41.79
CA THR A 296 16.19 19.12 -43.04
C THR A 296 17.23 18.12 -43.54
N THR A 297 18.43 18.05 -42.93
CA THR A 297 19.53 17.18 -43.39
C THR A 297 19.35 15.70 -43.02
N GLY A 298 18.39 15.36 -42.16
CA GLY A 298 18.25 14.00 -41.61
C GLY A 298 19.32 13.64 -40.57
N THR A 299 20.09 14.63 -40.09
CA THR A 299 21.03 14.53 -38.98
C THR A 299 20.25 14.32 -37.66
N PRO A 300 20.67 13.40 -36.78
CA PRO A 300 20.06 13.24 -35.46
C PRO A 300 20.12 14.54 -34.63
N THR A 301 19.09 14.83 -33.84
CA THR A 301 18.97 16.07 -33.03
C THR A 301 20.14 16.29 -32.07
N THR A 302 20.80 15.24 -31.57
CA THR A 302 22.07 15.33 -30.80
C THR A 302 23.26 15.86 -31.57
N LEU A 303 23.27 15.74 -32.90
CA LEU A 303 24.39 16.10 -33.78
C LEU A 303 24.08 17.37 -34.61
N SER A 304 22.91 17.98 -34.40
CA SER A 304 22.44 19.15 -35.14
C SER A 304 22.79 20.45 -34.42
N ARG A 305 23.78 21.19 -34.94
CA ARG A 305 24.10 22.57 -34.48
C ARG A 305 22.89 23.54 -34.64
N PRO A 306 22.03 23.44 -35.68
CA PRO A 306 20.75 24.16 -35.73
C PRO A 306 19.82 23.88 -34.54
N VAL A 307 19.67 22.63 -34.11
CA VAL A 307 18.80 22.25 -32.98
C VAL A 307 19.40 22.67 -31.64
N ILE A 308 20.67 22.35 -31.41
CA ILE A 308 21.31 22.53 -30.09
C ILE A 308 21.79 23.98 -29.90
N THR A 309 22.67 24.47 -30.76
CA THR A 309 23.18 25.86 -30.65
C THR A 309 22.13 26.86 -31.14
N GLY A 310 21.49 26.61 -32.28
CA GLY A 310 20.50 27.53 -32.85
C GLY A 310 19.22 27.66 -32.02
N MET A 311 18.53 26.55 -31.78
CA MET A 311 17.25 26.56 -31.06
C MET A 311 17.41 26.48 -29.53
N LEU A 312 18.06 25.45 -28.99
CA LEU A 312 18.09 25.22 -27.53
C LEU A 312 18.90 26.28 -26.77
N ARG A 313 20.14 26.58 -27.19
CA ARG A 313 20.92 27.69 -26.64
C ARG A 313 20.35 29.05 -27.07
N GLY A 314 20.20 29.28 -28.38
CA GLY A 314 19.77 30.56 -28.94
C GLY A 314 18.30 30.92 -28.69
N GLN A 315 17.37 30.26 -29.38
CA GLN A 315 15.94 30.63 -29.36
C GLN A 315 15.25 30.39 -28.00
N LEU A 316 15.65 29.37 -27.25
CA LEU A 316 15.05 29.00 -25.95
C LEU A 316 15.83 29.54 -24.74
N GLY A 317 17.04 30.09 -24.94
CA GLY A 317 17.84 30.69 -23.87
C GLY A 317 18.33 29.72 -22.80
N PHE A 318 18.50 28.42 -23.13
CA PHE A 318 18.93 27.43 -22.14
C PHE A 318 20.39 27.63 -21.74
N ASN A 319 20.63 27.87 -20.45
CA ASN A 319 21.96 28.14 -19.88
C ASN A 319 22.54 26.99 -19.04
N GLY A 320 21.83 25.86 -18.89
CA GLY A 320 22.29 24.69 -18.14
C GLY A 320 23.31 23.82 -18.90
N LEU A 321 23.47 22.56 -18.49
CA LEU A 321 24.30 21.56 -19.19
C LEU A 321 23.47 20.77 -20.20
N ILE A 322 24.03 20.54 -21.39
CA ILE A 322 23.43 19.71 -22.43
C ILE A 322 24.15 18.36 -22.45
N PHE A 323 23.37 17.30 -22.28
CA PHE A 323 23.79 15.90 -22.35
C PHE A 323 23.28 15.29 -23.66
N THR A 324 24.08 14.41 -24.27
CA THR A 324 23.54 13.48 -25.28
C THR A 324 22.68 12.40 -24.62
N ASP A 325 21.77 11.80 -25.37
CA ASP A 325 21.35 10.40 -25.16
C ASP A 325 22.54 9.45 -25.42
N ALA A 326 22.40 8.15 -25.17
CA ALA A 326 23.53 7.21 -25.15
C ALA A 326 24.21 7.03 -26.52
N MET A 327 25.45 7.52 -26.65
CA MET A 327 26.24 7.55 -27.89
C MET A 327 26.69 6.17 -28.42
N ASN A 328 26.25 5.09 -27.77
CA ASN A 328 26.38 3.72 -28.26
C ASN A 328 25.15 3.23 -29.08
N MET A 329 24.02 3.95 -29.05
CA MET A 329 22.74 3.52 -29.64
C MET A 329 22.78 3.46 -31.17
N LYS A 330 22.05 2.48 -31.75
CA LYS A 330 22.04 2.23 -33.21
C LYS A 330 21.57 3.43 -34.04
N GLY A 331 20.67 4.26 -33.52
CA GLY A 331 20.16 5.45 -34.21
C GLY A 331 21.23 6.49 -34.59
N VAL A 332 22.38 6.51 -33.88
CA VAL A 332 23.55 7.34 -34.21
C VAL A 332 24.70 6.51 -34.74
N THR A 333 25.02 5.39 -34.10
CA THR A 333 26.26 4.64 -34.35
C THR A 333 26.34 3.91 -35.69
N SER A 334 25.21 3.78 -36.39
CA SER A 334 25.12 3.20 -37.74
C SER A 334 25.43 4.19 -38.87
N LYS A 335 25.36 5.51 -38.62
CA LYS A 335 25.55 6.55 -39.66
C LYS A 335 26.98 7.08 -39.78
N TYR A 336 27.84 6.82 -38.79
CA TYR A 336 29.17 7.44 -38.69
C TYR A 336 30.22 6.42 -38.19
N PRO A 337 31.49 6.54 -38.62
CA PRO A 337 32.57 5.76 -38.02
C PRO A 337 32.70 6.06 -36.51
N PRO A 338 33.30 5.15 -35.72
CA PRO A 338 33.58 5.40 -34.30
C PRO A 338 34.31 6.73 -34.07
N GLY A 339 33.96 7.47 -33.02
CA GLY A 339 34.56 8.76 -32.66
C GLY A 339 34.02 9.98 -33.42
N GLU A 340 33.67 9.88 -34.71
CA GLU A 340 33.15 11.04 -35.47
C GLU A 340 31.77 11.51 -35.00
N ALA A 341 30.95 10.60 -34.46
CA ALA A 341 29.68 10.98 -33.81
C ALA A 341 29.92 11.81 -32.53
N ASP A 342 30.93 11.43 -31.74
CA ASP A 342 31.34 12.11 -30.51
C ASP A 342 31.84 13.54 -30.81
N VAL A 343 32.67 13.71 -31.85
CA VAL A 343 33.07 15.03 -32.35
C VAL A 343 31.85 15.87 -32.77
N ARG A 344 30.93 15.30 -33.55
CA ARG A 344 29.74 16.01 -34.05
C ARG A 344 28.80 16.45 -32.93
N ALA A 345 28.69 15.68 -31.85
CA ALA A 345 27.92 16.09 -30.68
C ALA A 345 28.54 17.34 -30.01
N LEU A 346 29.87 17.41 -29.85
CA LEU A 346 30.52 18.62 -29.34
C LEU A 346 30.37 19.79 -30.33
N GLN A 347 30.53 19.56 -31.64
CA GLN A 347 30.27 20.58 -32.67
C GLN A 347 28.83 21.12 -32.65
N ALA A 348 27.84 20.29 -32.30
CA ALA A 348 26.46 20.73 -32.18
C ALA A 348 26.23 21.65 -30.96
N GLY A 349 27.04 21.48 -29.90
CA GLY A 349 27.02 22.26 -28.66
C GLY A 349 26.60 21.48 -27.41
N ASN A 350 26.69 20.14 -27.41
CA ASN A 350 26.54 19.34 -26.18
C ASN A 350 27.74 19.60 -25.24
N ASP A 351 27.52 19.59 -23.93
CA ASP A 351 28.57 19.75 -22.92
C ASP A 351 29.09 18.41 -22.39
N ILE A 352 28.24 17.37 -22.35
CA ILE A 352 28.60 16.03 -21.87
C ILE A 352 28.14 14.98 -22.90
N LEU A 353 29.06 14.07 -23.23
CA LEU A 353 28.80 12.88 -24.04
C LEU A 353 28.59 11.68 -23.11
N GLU A 354 27.40 11.07 -23.19
CA GLU A 354 27.05 9.88 -22.42
C GLU A 354 27.25 8.61 -23.26
N PHE A 355 27.87 7.59 -22.67
CA PHE A 355 28.09 6.26 -23.28
C PHE A 355 28.90 6.20 -24.59
N SER A 356 29.85 7.12 -24.81
CA SER A 356 30.80 7.05 -25.94
C SER A 356 31.48 5.67 -26.06
N ARG A 357 31.40 5.07 -27.26
CA ARG A 357 31.83 3.66 -27.52
C ARG A 357 33.32 3.39 -27.27
N ASN A 358 34.18 4.37 -27.54
CA ASN A 358 35.63 4.26 -27.41
C ASN A 358 36.18 5.65 -27.06
N VAL A 359 36.33 5.93 -25.75
CA VAL A 359 36.78 7.23 -25.25
C VAL A 359 38.20 7.59 -25.71
N PRO A 360 39.20 6.68 -25.71
CA PRO A 360 40.53 6.97 -26.28
C PRO A 360 40.49 7.48 -27.73
N LEU A 361 39.76 6.79 -28.61
CA LEU A 361 39.63 7.19 -30.01
C LEU A 361 38.81 8.49 -30.15
N ALA A 362 37.73 8.65 -29.40
CA ALA A 362 36.94 9.87 -29.40
C ALA A 362 37.77 11.09 -28.98
N LEU A 363 38.64 10.95 -27.97
CA LEU A 363 39.56 12.02 -27.56
C LEU A 363 40.57 12.38 -28.66
N GLN A 364 41.18 11.38 -29.32
CA GLN A 364 42.06 11.62 -30.47
C GLN A 364 41.34 12.35 -31.61
N MET A 365 40.09 11.99 -31.89
CA MET A 365 39.29 12.62 -32.96
C MET A 365 38.79 14.02 -32.59
N VAL A 366 38.48 14.28 -31.31
CA VAL A 366 38.20 15.63 -30.79
C VAL A 366 39.45 16.50 -30.87
N ARG A 367 40.63 15.95 -30.52
CA ARG A 367 41.92 16.65 -30.65
C ARG A 367 42.20 17.04 -32.11
N ALA A 368 42.13 16.08 -33.02
CA ALA A 368 42.25 16.34 -34.46
C ALA A 368 41.19 17.33 -34.99
N ALA A 369 39.99 17.37 -34.41
CA ALA A 369 38.97 18.37 -34.74
C ALA A 369 39.30 19.77 -34.22
N VAL A 370 40.01 19.91 -33.11
CA VAL A 370 40.53 21.20 -32.63
C VAL A 370 41.72 21.67 -33.48
N ASP A 371 42.69 20.79 -33.73
CA ASP A 371 43.89 21.14 -34.51
C ASP A 371 43.58 21.48 -35.99
N SER A 372 42.48 20.92 -36.54
CA SER A 372 41.96 21.27 -37.88
C SER A 372 40.92 22.42 -37.89
N GLY A 373 40.64 23.05 -36.74
CA GLY A 373 39.68 24.15 -36.64
C GLY A 373 38.20 23.75 -36.81
N ARG A 374 37.87 22.44 -36.87
CA ARG A 374 36.47 21.94 -36.87
C ARG A 374 35.73 22.24 -35.57
N ILE A 375 36.46 22.42 -34.46
CA ILE A 375 36.00 22.90 -33.15
C ILE A 375 37.03 23.92 -32.66
N SER A 376 36.63 24.99 -31.98
CA SER A 376 37.60 25.85 -31.28
C SER A 376 37.92 25.30 -29.88
N GLN A 377 39.19 25.36 -29.44
CA GLN A 377 39.55 25.03 -28.05
C GLN A 377 38.75 25.88 -27.03
N ARG A 378 38.33 27.09 -27.42
CA ARG A 378 37.49 27.98 -26.61
C ARG A 378 36.06 27.44 -26.41
N GLU A 379 35.51 26.67 -27.34
CA GLU A 379 34.24 25.94 -27.13
C GLU A 379 34.45 24.81 -26.11
N ILE A 380 35.48 23.97 -26.28
CA ILE A 380 35.85 22.88 -25.33
C ILE A 380 36.08 23.44 -23.91
N ASP A 381 36.82 24.55 -23.78
CA ASP A 381 37.08 25.20 -22.50
C ASP A 381 35.80 25.72 -21.82
N GLN A 382 34.80 26.19 -22.60
CA GLN A 382 33.50 26.61 -22.07
C GLN A 382 32.67 25.42 -21.59
N HIS A 383 32.63 24.33 -22.35
CA HIS A 383 31.95 23.10 -21.94
C HIS A 383 32.56 22.57 -20.64
N CYS A 384 33.90 22.48 -20.58
CA CYS A 384 34.63 22.04 -19.38
C CYS A 384 34.32 22.92 -18.16
N ARG A 385 34.30 24.26 -18.32
CA ARG A 385 33.90 25.18 -17.25
C ARG A 385 32.49 24.91 -16.71
N ARG A 386 31.51 24.58 -17.55
CA ARG A 386 30.15 24.22 -17.08
C ARG A 386 30.16 22.92 -16.26
N VAL A 387 30.93 21.91 -16.70
CA VAL A 387 31.08 20.64 -15.96
C VAL A 387 31.76 20.87 -14.61
N LEU A 388 32.86 21.64 -14.57
CA LEU A 388 33.55 21.96 -13.32
C LEU A 388 32.68 22.80 -12.37
N ALA A 389 31.95 23.80 -12.87
CA ALA A 389 31.02 24.58 -12.07
C ALA A 389 29.91 23.73 -11.44
N LEU A 390 29.40 22.73 -12.17
CA LEU A 390 28.48 21.73 -11.60
C LEU A 390 29.14 20.86 -10.51
N LYS A 391 30.38 20.41 -10.73
CA LYS A 391 31.11 19.63 -9.72
C LYS A 391 31.24 20.41 -8.40
N GLN A 392 31.56 21.71 -8.48
CA GLN A 392 31.60 22.57 -7.29
C GLN A 392 30.23 22.76 -6.64
N TRP A 393 29.18 23.07 -7.40
CA TRP A 393 27.82 23.21 -6.87
C TRP A 393 27.34 21.92 -6.17
N SER A 394 27.73 20.76 -6.71
CA SER A 394 27.47 19.44 -6.15
C SER A 394 28.31 19.11 -4.89
N GLY A 395 29.25 19.98 -4.50
CA GLY A 395 30.14 19.81 -3.36
C GLY A 395 31.37 18.94 -3.59
N LEU A 396 31.67 18.53 -4.83
CA LEU A 396 32.82 17.65 -5.14
C LEU A 396 34.19 18.33 -4.92
N ASN A 397 34.24 19.66 -4.82
CA ASN A 397 35.43 20.39 -4.37
C ASN A 397 35.79 20.11 -2.90
N HIS A 398 34.88 19.48 -2.14
CA HIS A 398 35.09 18.96 -0.78
C HIS A 398 34.66 17.48 -0.67
N TYR A 399 34.98 16.68 -1.70
CA TYR A 399 34.65 15.25 -1.77
C TYR A 399 35.01 14.48 -0.49
N ARG A 400 34.13 13.56 -0.10
CA ARG A 400 34.35 12.55 0.96
C ARG A 400 33.86 11.19 0.46
N PRO A 401 34.56 10.08 0.75
CA PRO A 401 34.06 8.73 0.48
C PRO A 401 32.69 8.47 1.13
N ILE A 402 31.88 7.67 0.44
CA ILE A 402 30.55 7.26 0.90
C ILE A 402 30.70 6.30 2.07
N ASP A 403 30.13 6.65 3.22
CA ASP A 403 30.01 5.70 4.33
C ASP A 403 29.05 4.56 3.96
N LEU A 404 29.49 3.33 4.18
CA LEU A 404 28.73 2.11 3.88
C LEU A 404 27.87 1.65 5.07
N ASN A 405 28.13 2.17 6.28
CA ASN A 405 27.33 1.88 7.46
C ASN A 405 25.88 2.32 7.26
N ASN A 406 24.93 1.47 7.67
CA ASN A 406 23.47 1.67 7.59
C ASN A 406 22.89 2.02 6.20
N LEU A 407 23.69 2.02 5.13
CA LEU A 407 23.36 2.60 3.82
C LEU A 407 21.99 2.19 3.26
N VAL A 408 21.61 0.91 3.38
CA VAL A 408 20.32 0.41 2.86
C VAL A 408 19.14 0.96 3.67
N ALA A 409 19.25 1.09 4.98
CA ALA A 409 18.19 1.68 5.81
C ALA A 409 18.12 3.21 5.60
N ASP A 410 19.28 3.88 5.48
CA ASP A 410 19.36 5.31 5.17
C ASP A 410 18.70 5.67 3.83
N LEU A 411 18.66 4.73 2.87
CA LEU A 411 18.03 4.91 1.56
C LEU A 411 16.53 4.58 1.55
N ASN A 412 16.02 3.93 2.61
CA ASN A 412 14.63 3.53 2.78
C ASN A 412 13.99 4.13 4.05
N PRO A 413 14.07 5.46 4.30
CA PRO A 413 13.48 6.07 5.48
C PRO A 413 11.95 5.95 5.42
N PRO A 414 11.25 5.95 6.57
CA PRO A 414 9.79 5.84 6.57
C PRO A 414 9.07 6.96 5.80
N HIS A 415 9.68 8.16 5.74
CA HIS A 415 9.22 9.27 4.90
C HIS A 415 9.13 8.92 3.40
N ALA A 416 10.05 8.12 2.86
CA ALA A 416 10.01 7.69 1.47
C ALA A 416 8.83 6.74 1.21
N ARG A 417 8.56 5.83 2.16
CA ARG A 417 7.40 4.92 2.12
C ARG A 417 6.09 5.69 2.18
N TYR A 418 5.98 6.64 3.12
CA TYR A 418 4.84 7.56 3.22
C TYR A 418 4.57 8.28 1.90
N LEU A 419 5.59 8.89 1.30
CA LEU A 419 5.44 9.58 0.01
C LEU A 419 4.99 8.63 -1.11
N SER A 420 5.59 7.44 -1.23
CA SER A 420 5.20 6.47 -2.26
C SER A 420 3.77 5.95 -2.07
N HIS A 421 3.41 5.58 -0.84
CA HIS A 421 2.09 5.11 -0.45
C HIS A 421 1.01 6.18 -0.68
N ARG A 422 1.26 7.42 -0.24
CA ARG A 422 0.33 8.55 -0.37
C ARG A 422 0.13 8.99 -1.82
N LEU A 423 1.20 9.02 -2.63
CA LEU A 423 1.10 9.28 -4.07
C LEU A 423 0.36 8.16 -4.80
N THR A 424 0.57 6.90 -4.40
CA THR A 424 -0.19 5.75 -4.92
C THR A 424 -1.69 5.88 -4.60
N GLU A 425 -2.04 6.17 -3.34
CA GLU A 425 -3.43 6.36 -2.90
C GLU A 425 -4.16 7.43 -3.72
N LEU A 426 -3.53 8.61 -3.88
CA LEU A 426 -4.13 9.73 -4.61
C LEU A 426 -4.18 9.51 -6.13
N SER A 427 -3.40 8.57 -6.68
CA SER A 427 -3.46 8.20 -8.10
C SER A 427 -4.68 7.34 -8.45
N LEU A 428 -5.27 6.61 -7.48
CA LEU A 428 -6.29 5.60 -7.77
C LEU A 428 -7.52 6.20 -8.45
N THR A 429 -7.74 5.78 -9.69
CA THR A 429 -8.74 6.35 -10.60
C THR A 429 -9.87 5.35 -10.80
N LEU A 430 -11.10 5.73 -10.41
CA LEU A 430 -12.28 4.89 -10.60
C LEU A 430 -12.93 5.23 -11.94
N LEU A 431 -12.87 4.29 -12.90
CA LEU A 431 -13.33 4.48 -14.28
C LEU A 431 -14.80 4.09 -14.48
N ARG A 432 -15.37 3.29 -13.58
CA ARG A 432 -16.79 2.88 -13.62
C ARG A 432 -17.29 2.57 -12.22
N ASN A 433 -18.54 2.97 -11.92
CA ASN A 433 -19.20 2.67 -10.65
C ASN A 433 -20.74 2.63 -10.84
N GLN A 434 -21.25 1.55 -11.44
CA GLN A 434 -22.69 1.37 -11.64
C GLN A 434 -23.44 1.40 -10.31
N LYS A 435 -24.53 2.18 -10.25
CA LYS A 435 -25.42 2.30 -9.08
C LYS A 435 -24.67 2.65 -7.77
N SER A 436 -23.51 3.29 -7.86
CA SER A 436 -22.61 3.59 -6.74
C SER A 436 -22.23 2.36 -5.89
N LEU A 437 -21.98 1.22 -6.56
CA LEU A 437 -21.58 -0.06 -5.95
C LEU A 437 -20.37 0.07 -5.00
N LEU A 438 -19.35 0.82 -5.40
CA LEU A 438 -18.16 1.09 -4.60
C LEU A 438 -18.31 2.42 -3.84
N PRO A 439 -17.91 2.49 -2.55
CA PRO A 439 -17.39 1.40 -1.73
C PRO A 439 -18.48 0.42 -1.26
N LEU A 440 -18.15 -0.87 -1.19
CA LEU A 440 -19.11 -1.94 -0.87
C LEU A 440 -19.68 -1.81 0.55
N ARG A 441 -20.95 -1.42 0.71
CA ARG A 441 -21.55 -1.19 2.04
C ARG A 441 -22.05 -2.48 2.72
N ARG A 442 -22.86 -3.29 2.05
CA ARG A 442 -23.54 -4.50 2.60
C ARG A 442 -22.76 -5.81 2.39
N LEU A 443 -21.71 -6.04 3.18
CA LEU A 443 -20.93 -7.29 3.11
C LEU A 443 -21.73 -8.53 3.51
N ASP A 444 -22.76 -8.36 4.31
CA ASP A 444 -23.67 -9.41 4.77
C ASP A 444 -24.52 -10.04 3.65
N THR A 445 -24.67 -9.36 2.50
CA THR A 445 -25.38 -9.85 1.31
C THR A 445 -24.47 -10.47 0.25
N LEU A 446 -23.15 -10.53 0.49
CA LEU A 446 -22.15 -10.89 -0.51
C LEU A 446 -21.51 -12.26 -0.23
N ARG A 447 -21.21 -12.97 -1.31
CA ARG A 447 -20.32 -14.14 -1.37
C ARG A 447 -19.23 -13.78 -2.36
N VAL A 448 -18.02 -13.52 -1.85
CA VAL A 448 -16.93 -12.88 -2.60
C VAL A 448 -15.90 -13.91 -3.04
N ALA A 449 -15.47 -13.81 -4.30
CA ALA A 449 -14.28 -14.47 -4.81
C ALA A 449 -13.33 -13.42 -5.43
N THR A 450 -12.05 -13.76 -5.48
CA THR A 450 -11.04 -13.00 -6.24
C THR A 450 -10.46 -13.88 -7.33
N LEU A 451 -10.20 -13.29 -8.50
CA LEU A 451 -9.57 -13.97 -9.63
C LEU A 451 -8.41 -13.11 -10.14
N VAL A 452 -7.20 -13.68 -10.21
CA VAL A 452 -6.06 -13.07 -10.89
C VAL A 452 -6.08 -13.47 -12.37
N LEU A 453 -5.92 -12.50 -13.27
CA LEU A 453 -5.77 -12.69 -14.73
C LEU A 453 -4.45 -12.08 -15.21
N GLY A 454 -3.92 -12.56 -16.33
CA GLY A 454 -2.65 -12.09 -16.93
C GLY A 454 -1.36 -12.51 -16.19
N GLY A 455 -1.47 -13.21 -15.05
CA GLY A 455 -0.29 -13.66 -14.28
C GLY A 455 -0.58 -14.89 -13.43
N ALA A 456 0.43 -15.76 -13.31
CA ALA A 456 0.38 -17.02 -12.56
C ALA A 456 1.23 -16.93 -11.27
N PRO A 457 0.73 -16.25 -10.20
CA PRO A 457 1.45 -16.15 -8.94
C PRO A 457 1.49 -17.50 -8.21
N ARG A 458 2.63 -17.82 -7.59
CA ARG A 458 2.79 -19.07 -6.80
C ARG A 458 1.93 -19.10 -5.53
N ASP A 459 1.62 -17.92 -5.00
CA ASP A 459 0.92 -17.67 -3.75
C ASP A 459 -0.19 -16.63 -3.95
N THR A 460 -0.88 -16.26 -2.87
CA THR A 460 -1.78 -15.10 -2.90
C THR A 460 -1.05 -13.82 -3.32
N THR A 461 -1.75 -12.95 -4.05
CA THR A 461 -1.27 -11.60 -4.40
C THR A 461 -1.51 -10.62 -3.24
N ALA A 462 -0.88 -9.44 -3.29
CA ALA A 462 -1.09 -8.41 -2.26
C ALA A 462 -2.56 -7.92 -2.27
N PHE A 463 -3.17 -7.84 -3.46
CA PHE A 463 -4.60 -7.54 -3.62
C PHE A 463 -5.46 -8.59 -2.91
N GLN A 464 -5.18 -9.87 -3.12
CA GLN A 464 -5.94 -10.97 -2.49
C GLN A 464 -5.84 -10.96 -0.96
N ARG A 465 -4.65 -10.71 -0.40
CA ARG A 465 -4.47 -10.55 1.05
C ARG A 465 -5.25 -9.34 1.58
N ALA A 466 -5.13 -8.18 0.94
CA ALA A 466 -5.86 -6.97 1.34
C ALA A 466 -7.39 -7.11 1.20
N VAL A 467 -7.90 -7.92 0.26
CA VAL A 467 -9.33 -8.29 0.19
C VAL A 467 -9.73 -9.19 1.38
N ALA A 468 -8.92 -10.19 1.72
CA ALA A 468 -9.19 -11.10 2.83
C ALA A 468 -9.25 -10.37 4.19
N ASP A 469 -8.50 -9.28 4.33
CA ASP A 469 -8.54 -8.41 5.51
C ASP A 469 -9.92 -7.78 5.75
N TYR A 470 -10.75 -7.63 4.72
CA TYR A 470 -12.13 -7.14 4.85
C TYR A 470 -13.17 -8.27 4.96
N VAL A 471 -13.08 -9.31 4.12
CA VAL A 471 -14.13 -10.33 3.98
C VAL A 471 -13.58 -11.71 3.56
N PRO A 472 -14.12 -12.84 4.07
CA PRO A 472 -13.78 -14.17 3.58
C PRO A 472 -13.98 -14.28 2.08
N THR A 473 -12.93 -14.70 1.40
CA THR A 473 -12.81 -14.67 -0.04
C THR A 473 -12.11 -15.94 -0.51
N ALA A 474 -12.65 -16.59 -1.54
CA ALA A 474 -11.92 -17.64 -2.22
C ALA A 474 -10.95 -17.02 -3.24
N HIS A 475 -9.70 -17.49 -3.22
CA HIS A 475 -8.63 -16.96 -4.08
C HIS A 475 -8.40 -17.90 -5.25
N PHE A 476 -8.62 -17.39 -6.46
CA PHE A 476 -8.38 -18.07 -7.73
C PHE A 476 -7.34 -17.29 -8.55
N HIS A 477 -6.65 -17.98 -9.44
CA HIS A 477 -5.80 -17.43 -10.48
C HIS A 477 -6.07 -18.17 -11.78
N ALA A 478 -5.90 -17.50 -12.91
CA ALA A 478 -5.67 -18.15 -14.19
C ALA A 478 -4.16 -18.32 -14.42
N THR A 479 -3.75 -19.24 -15.29
CA THR A 479 -2.42 -19.21 -15.89
C THR A 479 -2.26 -18.01 -16.82
N ALA A 480 -1.02 -17.65 -17.19
CA ALA A 480 -0.76 -16.48 -18.03
C ALA A 480 -1.23 -16.62 -19.50
N ASN A 481 -1.58 -17.84 -19.94
CA ASN A 481 -2.20 -18.13 -21.23
C ASN A 481 -3.24 -19.25 -21.00
N PRO A 482 -4.43 -18.92 -20.44
CA PRO A 482 -5.33 -19.93 -19.90
C PRO A 482 -6.05 -20.72 -20.99
N THR A 483 -6.09 -22.04 -20.86
CA THR A 483 -6.77 -22.90 -21.85
C THR A 483 -8.29 -22.85 -21.69
N LEU A 484 -9.05 -23.21 -22.74
CA LEU A 484 -10.51 -23.25 -22.67
C LEU A 484 -11.03 -24.16 -21.53
N ASP A 485 -10.36 -25.29 -21.26
CA ASP A 485 -10.67 -26.16 -20.13
C ASP A 485 -10.42 -25.48 -18.78
N GLU A 486 -9.39 -24.63 -18.70
CA GLU A 486 -9.15 -23.79 -17.52
C GLU A 486 -10.27 -22.78 -17.32
N LEU A 487 -10.73 -22.13 -18.41
CA LEU A 487 -11.90 -21.24 -18.36
C LEU A 487 -13.17 -22.00 -17.93
N VAL A 488 -13.39 -23.24 -18.39
CA VAL A 488 -14.50 -24.11 -17.92
C VAL A 488 -14.39 -24.34 -16.41
N ARG A 489 -13.22 -24.76 -15.91
CA ARG A 489 -12.99 -25.02 -14.47
C ARG A 489 -13.18 -23.76 -13.63
N LEU A 490 -12.63 -22.61 -14.05
CA LEU A 490 -12.75 -21.34 -13.35
C LEU A 490 -14.20 -20.87 -13.28
N ARG A 491 -14.96 -20.93 -14.37
CA ARG A 491 -16.40 -20.59 -14.37
C ARG A 491 -17.21 -21.48 -13.45
N ALA A 492 -16.96 -22.79 -13.45
CA ALA A 492 -17.63 -23.73 -12.54
C ALA A 492 -17.32 -23.43 -11.07
N ALA A 493 -16.05 -23.13 -10.74
CA ALA A 493 -15.60 -22.78 -9.39
C ALA A 493 -16.11 -21.40 -8.91
N LEU A 494 -16.29 -20.43 -9.82
CA LEU A 494 -16.76 -19.08 -9.51
C LEU A 494 -18.29 -18.96 -9.41
N LYS A 495 -19.05 -19.89 -10.01
CA LYS A 495 -20.53 -19.91 -10.00
C LYS A 495 -21.23 -19.72 -8.62
N PRO A 496 -20.69 -20.18 -7.47
CA PRO A 496 -21.32 -19.95 -6.16
C PRO A 496 -21.31 -18.48 -5.68
N TYR A 497 -20.38 -17.66 -6.18
CA TYR A 497 -20.12 -16.31 -5.71
C TYR A 497 -20.99 -15.28 -6.45
N ASN A 498 -21.54 -14.29 -5.74
CA ASN A 498 -22.36 -13.23 -6.38
C ASN A 498 -21.57 -11.94 -6.64
N LEU A 499 -20.33 -11.86 -6.15
CA LEU A 499 -19.36 -10.81 -6.45
C LEU A 499 -18.00 -11.45 -6.75
N VAL A 500 -17.44 -11.13 -7.92
CA VAL A 500 -16.08 -11.51 -8.31
C VAL A 500 -15.24 -10.24 -8.45
N LEU A 501 -14.16 -10.19 -7.68
CA LEU A 501 -13.14 -9.13 -7.71
C LEU A 501 -11.98 -9.61 -8.60
N VAL A 502 -11.95 -9.17 -9.85
CA VAL A 502 -10.89 -9.55 -10.80
C VAL A 502 -9.74 -8.57 -10.72
N SER A 503 -8.51 -9.07 -10.58
CA SER A 503 -7.27 -8.31 -10.68
C SER A 503 -6.52 -8.69 -11.94
N LEU A 504 -6.42 -7.75 -12.89
CA LEU A 504 -5.64 -7.89 -14.11
C LEU A 504 -4.20 -7.45 -13.83
N GLN A 505 -3.30 -8.44 -13.85
CA GLN A 505 -1.93 -8.43 -13.35
C GLN A 505 -0.96 -8.94 -14.44
N GLY A 506 0.35 -8.92 -14.20
CA GLY A 506 1.38 -9.39 -15.14
C GLY A 506 1.51 -8.57 -16.44
N LEU A 507 0.92 -7.37 -16.48
CA LEU A 507 0.74 -6.62 -17.72
C LEU A 507 2.05 -6.15 -18.37
N GLY A 508 2.17 -6.43 -19.66
CA GLY A 508 3.26 -5.98 -20.53
C GLY A 508 3.23 -4.48 -20.81
N ARG A 509 4.23 -4.00 -21.57
CA ARG A 509 4.47 -2.55 -21.80
C ARG A 509 4.01 -2.01 -23.15
N LEU A 510 3.71 -2.89 -24.12
CA LEU A 510 3.53 -2.51 -25.53
C LEU A 510 2.08 -2.74 -26.00
N PRO A 511 1.47 -1.80 -26.75
CA PRO A 511 0.15 -2.01 -27.34
C PRO A 511 0.12 -3.10 -28.41
N ALA A 512 1.27 -3.36 -29.06
CA ALA A 512 1.44 -4.37 -30.10
C ALA A 512 1.23 -5.80 -29.58
N THR A 513 1.56 -6.07 -28.31
CA THR A 513 1.24 -7.34 -27.63
C THR A 513 -0.05 -7.24 -26.79
N ASN A 514 -0.89 -6.23 -27.04
CA ASN A 514 -2.07 -5.88 -26.24
C ASN A 514 -1.77 -5.77 -24.73
N PHE A 515 -0.55 -5.36 -24.36
CA PHE A 515 -0.06 -5.36 -22.97
C PHE A 515 -0.15 -6.74 -22.28
N GLY A 516 -0.12 -7.85 -23.03
CA GLY A 516 -0.25 -9.21 -22.52
C GLY A 516 -1.68 -9.68 -22.24
N ILE A 517 -2.70 -8.87 -22.54
CA ILE A 517 -4.11 -9.24 -22.34
C ILE A 517 -4.56 -10.18 -23.46
N THR A 518 -4.93 -11.41 -23.11
CA THR A 518 -5.28 -12.47 -24.08
C THR A 518 -6.73 -12.37 -24.59
N PRO A 519 -7.06 -12.97 -25.74
CA PRO A 519 -8.45 -13.22 -26.14
C PRO A 519 -9.24 -13.99 -25.08
N GLU A 520 -8.58 -14.91 -24.37
CA GLU A 520 -9.15 -15.81 -23.36
C GLU A 520 -9.51 -15.06 -22.06
N ASP A 521 -8.67 -14.13 -21.60
CA ASP A 521 -8.98 -13.21 -20.50
C ASP A 521 -10.25 -12.40 -20.82
N ASN A 522 -10.33 -11.87 -22.04
CA ASN A 522 -11.47 -11.09 -22.51
C ASN A 522 -12.75 -11.93 -22.60
N LEU A 523 -12.66 -13.18 -23.05
CA LEU A 523 -13.77 -14.12 -23.08
C LEU A 523 -14.29 -14.40 -21.66
N LEU A 524 -13.40 -14.72 -20.71
CA LEU A 524 -13.78 -15.01 -19.33
C LEU A 524 -14.41 -13.81 -18.63
N LEU A 525 -13.86 -12.61 -18.82
CA LEU A 525 -14.44 -11.36 -18.30
C LEU A 525 -15.87 -11.11 -18.82
N ARG A 526 -16.07 -11.27 -20.14
CA ARG A 526 -17.38 -11.11 -20.80
C ARG A 526 -18.42 -12.12 -20.31
N GLU A 527 -18.00 -13.36 -20.06
CA GLU A 527 -18.88 -14.44 -19.59
C GLU A 527 -19.25 -14.31 -18.12
N LEU A 528 -18.28 -14.02 -17.22
CA LEU A 528 -18.55 -13.83 -15.79
C LEU A 528 -19.57 -12.71 -15.56
N ALA A 529 -19.43 -11.58 -16.28
CA ALA A 529 -20.39 -10.48 -16.20
C ALA A 529 -21.80 -10.82 -16.75
N GLY A 530 -21.96 -11.92 -17.48
CA GLY A 530 -23.26 -12.39 -17.98
C GLY A 530 -24.06 -13.24 -16.99
N GLN A 531 -23.43 -13.89 -16.01
CA GLN A 531 -24.05 -14.98 -15.24
C GLN A 531 -24.78 -14.55 -13.94
N ARG A 532 -25.43 -13.37 -13.95
CA ARG A 532 -26.00 -12.71 -12.75
C ARG A 532 -24.97 -12.42 -11.63
N GLN A 533 -23.68 -12.51 -11.91
CA GLN A 533 -22.60 -12.17 -10.99
C GLN A 533 -22.26 -10.67 -11.11
N THR A 534 -21.93 -10.04 -10.00
CA THR A 534 -21.37 -8.67 -10.02
C THR A 534 -19.87 -8.77 -10.27
N LEU A 535 -19.38 -8.07 -11.29
CA LEU A 535 -17.96 -8.00 -11.62
C LEU A 535 -17.36 -6.65 -11.21
N VAL A 536 -16.27 -6.67 -10.44
CA VAL A 536 -15.42 -5.50 -10.21
C VAL A 536 -14.03 -5.81 -10.73
N LEU A 537 -13.54 -5.00 -11.68
CA LEU A 537 -12.24 -5.15 -12.30
C LEU A 537 -11.24 -4.14 -11.70
N SER A 538 -10.05 -4.61 -11.34
CA SER A 538 -8.91 -3.78 -10.94
C SER A 538 -7.76 -3.99 -11.93
N VAL A 539 -7.24 -2.93 -12.53
CA VAL A 539 -6.19 -2.98 -13.57
C VAL A 539 -4.87 -2.45 -12.99
N PHE A 540 -3.86 -3.31 -12.93
CA PHE A 540 -2.56 -3.06 -12.30
C PHE A 540 -1.45 -2.77 -13.33
N GLY A 541 -1.77 -1.91 -14.31
CA GLY A 541 -0.84 -1.49 -15.36
C GLY A 541 -1.28 -0.19 -16.03
N SER A 542 -0.55 0.22 -17.07
CA SER A 542 -0.73 1.48 -17.81
C SER A 542 -2.20 1.75 -18.18
N ALA A 543 -2.62 3.02 -18.17
CA ALA A 543 -3.97 3.43 -18.55
C ALA A 543 -4.39 2.92 -19.95
N TYR A 544 -3.43 2.82 -20.89
CA TYR A 544 -3.70 2.29 -22.23
C TYR A 544 -4.02 0.78 -22.26
N ALA A 545 -3.67 0.01 -21.22
CA ALA A 545 -4.06 -1.40 -21.12
C ALA A 545 -5.58 -1.55 -20.92
N VAL A 546 -6.24 -0.57 -20.29
CA VAL A 546 -7.70 -0.55 -20.13
C VAL A 546 -8.41 -0.53 -21.49
N ALA A 547 -7.85 0.12 -22.51
CA ALA A 547 -8.39 0.15 -23.87
C ALA A 547 -8.29 -1.20 -24.61
N LYS A 548 -7.57 -2.19 -24.07
CA LYS A 548 -7.48 -3.56 -24.61
C LYS A 548 -8.43 -4.55 -23.90
N VAL A 549 -9.10 -4.12 -22.82
CA VAL A 549 -10.16 -4.89 -22.17
C VAL A 549 -11.47 -4.68 -22.93
N ARG A 550 -11.94 -5.73 -23.61
CA ARG A 550 -13.23 -5.77 -24.32
C ARG A 550 -14.39 -5.85 -23.34
N ASP A 551 -15.57 -5.40 -23.78
CA ASP A 551 -16.81 -5.45 -22.99
C ASP A 551 -16.65 -4.81 -21.57
N LEU A 552 -15.75 -3.81 -21.42
CA LEU A 552 -15.39 -3.17 -20.14
C LEU A 552 -16.60 -2.54 -19.42
N ASP A 553 -17.62 -2.14 -20.17
CA ASP A 553 -18.87 -1.59 -19.67
C ASP A 553 -19.76 -2.66 -18.99
N ARG A 554 -19.52 -3.96 -19.21
CA ARG A 554 -20.20 -5.03 -18.47
C ARG A 554 -19.75 -5.14 -17.02
N ALA A 555 -18.53 -4.67 -16.69
CA ALA A 555 -18.11 -4.58 -15.30
C ALA A 555 -18.98 -3.57 -14.54
N ALA A 556 -19.39 -3.93 -13.33
CA ALA A 556 -20.18 -3.05 -12.47
C ALA A 556 -19.30 -1.92 -11.91
N ALA A 557 -18.03 -2.19 -11.63
CA ALA A 557 -17.03 -1.16 -11.35
C ALA A 557 -15.65 -1.50 -11.93
N VAL A 558 -14.86 -0.46 -12.22
CA VAL A 558 -13.52 -0.56 -12.81
C VAL A 558 -12.58 0.40 -12.08
N VAL A 559 -11.54 -0.13 -11.44
CA VAL A 559 -10.49 0.61 -10.75
C VAL A 559 -9.20 0.53 -11.57
N LEU A 560 -8.57 1.67 -11.84
CA LEU A 560 -7.24 1.75 -12.44
C LEU A 560 -6.23 2.14 -11.37
N ALA A 561 -5.23 1.27 -11.17
CA ALA A 561 -4.17 1.43 -10.18
C ALA A 561 -2.79 1.71 -10.81
N TYR A 562 -2.71 1.82 -12.15
CA TYR A 562 -1.55 2.19 -12.98
C TYR A 562 -0.32 1.26 -12.94
N GLN A 563 -0.14 0.50 -11.87
CA GLN A 563 1.06 -0.30 -11.59
C GLN A 563 0.75 -1.45 -10.61
N GLU A 564 1.67 -2.42 -10.55
CA GLU A 564 1.49 -3.69 -9.82
C GLU A 564 2.17 -3.71 -8.43
N SER A 565 2.59 -2.54 -7.90
CA SER A 565 3.24 -2.47 -6.59
C SER A 565 2.33 -2.98 -5.45
N PRO A 566 2.89 -3.54 -4.36
CA PRO A 566 2.10 -4.02 -3.21
C PRO A 566 1.13 -2.96 -2.66
N ASP A 567 1.57 -1.70 -2.61
CA ASP A 567 0.73 -0.56 -2.22
C ASP A 567 -0.44 -0.34 -3.17
N ALA A 568 -0.21 -0.35 -4.48
CA ALA A 568 -1.26 -0.16 -5.48
C ALA A 568 -2.30 -1.30 -5.40
N GLN A 569 -1.83 -2.53 -5.22
CA GLN A 569 -2.68 -3.70 -4.98
C GLN A 569 -3.48 -3.61 -3.67
N SER A 570 -2.83 -3.22 -2.57
CA SER A 570 -3.48 -3.04 -1.26
C SER A 570 -4.54 -1.94 -1.32
N LEU A 571 -4.15 -0.74 -1.77
CA LEU A 571 -5.02 0.43 -1.81
C LEU A 571 -6.20 0.26 -2.77
N ALA A 572 -6.05 -0.48 -3.87
CA ALA A 572 -7.18 -0.84 -4.74
C ALA A 572 -8.23 -1.71 -4.02
N ALA A 573 -7.80 -2.68 -3.20
CA ALA A 573 -8.71 -3.43 -2.34
C ALA A 573 -9.34 -2.53 -1.26
N GLN A 574 -8.55 -1.67 -0.62
CA GLN A 574 -9.06 -0.71 0.38
C GLN A 574 -10.10 0.25 -0.23
N LEU A 575 -9.94 0.68 -1.49
CA LEU A 575 -10.90 1.50 -2.23
C LEU A 575 -12.23 0.75 -2.44
N ILE A 576 -12.16 -0.52 -2.84
CA ILE A 576 -13.34 -1.38 -3.02
C ILE A 576 -14.15 -1.51 -1.72
N PHE A 577 -13.50 -1.60 -0.57
CA PHE A 577 -14.15 -1.76 0.74
C PHE A 577 -14.38 -0.45 1.54
N GLY A 578 -13.93 0.70 1.02
CA GLY A 578 -14.11 2.02 1.63
C GLY A 578 -13.13 2.36 2.77
N GLY A 579 -11.96 1.72 2.83
CA GLY A 579 -10.85 2.16 3.68
C GLY A 579 -10.24 3.46 3.14
N VAL A 580 -10.00 3.54 1.82
CA VAL A 580 -9.63 4.76 1.09
C VAL A 580 -10.69 5.13 0.04
N GLY A 581 -10.65 6.36 -0.46
CA GLY A 581 -11.59 6.87 -1.47
C GLY A 581 -10.93 7.13 -2.81
N ALA A 582 -11.66 6.94 -3.91
CA ALA A 582 -11.20 7.25 -5.26
C ALA A 582 -11.06 8.76 -5.45
N GLN A 583 -9.89 9.21 -5.92
CA GLN A 583 -9.57 10.62 -6.10
C GLN A 583 -8.85 10.92 -7.42
N GLY A 584 -8.17 9.94 -8.01
CA GLY A 584 -7.42 10.12 -9.24
C GLY A 584 -8.28 10.35 -10.48
N THR A 585 -7.67 10.97 -11.49
CA THR A 585 -8.27 11.28 -12.79
C THR A 585 -7.31 10.91 -13.92
N LEU A 586 -7.81 10.43 -15.05
CA LEU A 586 -6.98 9.97 -16.17
C LEU A 586 -5.98 11.03 -16.68
N PRO A 587 -4.66 10.74 -16.72
CA PRO A 587 -3.63 11.64 -17.26
C PRO A 587 -3.59 11.64 -18.80
N VAL A 588 -4.23 10.64 -19.43
CA VAL A 588 -4.27 10.38 -20.87
C VAL A 588 -5.69 9.96 -21.27
N THR A 589 -6.08 10.21 -22.50
CA THR A 589 -7.32 9.73 -23.09
C THR A 589 -7.16 8.25 -23.44
N VAL A 590 -8.01 7.41 -22.86
CA VAL A 590 -7.99 5.94 -23.03
C VAL A 590 -8.97 5.50 -24.11
N ALA A 591 -10.13 6.16 -24.18
CA ALA A 591 -11.17 5.96 -25.19
C ALA A 591 -12.08 7.21 -25.22
N ASN A 592 -12.96 7.32 -26.23
CA ASN A 592 -13.87 8.47 -26.37
C ASN A 592 -14.78 8.69 -25.14
N ASN A 593 -15.13 7.62 -24.42
CA ASN A 593 -15.90 7.65 -23.17
C ASN A 593 -15.03 7.68 -21.89
N LEU A 594 -13.70 7.64 -22.04
CA LEU A 594 -12.71 7.72 -20.97
C LEU A 594 -11.62 8.77 -21.34
N PRO A 595 -11.98 10.06 -21.48
CA PRO A 595 -11.04 11.12 -21.83
C PRO A 595 -10.13 11.50 -20.66
N ARG A 596 -8.99 12.14 -20.96
CA ARG A 596 -8.13 12.75 -19.94
C ARG A 596 -8.92 13.69 -19.03
N GLY A 597 -8.71 13.54 -17.71
CA GLY A 597 -9.41 14.26 -16.65
C GLY A 597 -10.63 13.52 -16.12
N PHE A 598 -11.06 12.43 -16.76
CA PHE A 598 -12.13 11.58 -16.25
C PHE A 598 -11.68 10.75 -15.04
N GLY A 599 -12.48 10.75 -13.98
CA GLY A 599 -12.30 9.92 -12.79
C GLY A 599 -13.48 10.12 -11.84
N LEU A 600 -14.12 9.02 -11.44
CA LEU A 600 -15.21 9.04 -10.48
C LEU A 600 -14.63 9.13 -9.05
N LYS A 601 -15.29 9.89 -8.18
CA LYS A 601 -14.87 10.06 -6.78
C LYS A 601 -15.67 9.15 -5.85
N THR A 602 -15.06 8.67 -4.77
CA THR A 602 -15.75 7.95 -3.69
C THR A 602 -15.21 8.34 -2.31
N GLU A 603 -16.04 8.15 -1.29
CA GLU A 603 -15.69 8.31 0.12
C GLU A 603 -14.74 7.20 0.59
N GLY A 604 -13.75 7.57 1.40
CA GLY A 604 -12.92 6.64 2.19
C GLY A 604 -13.24 6.73 3.68
N GLY A 605 -12.47 6.04 4.53
CA GLY A 605 -12.64 6.07 5.98
C GLY A 605 -13.94 5.44 6.51
N LEU A 606 -14.68 4.71 5.67
CA LEU A 606 -15.88 3.97 6.08
C LEU A 606 -15.53 2.66 6.81
N ARG A 607 -14.34 2.12 6.58
CA ARG A 607 -13.77 0.94 7.25
C ARG A 607 -12.32 1.20 7.63
N LEU A 608 -11.70 0.28 8.38
CA LEU A 608 -10.27 0.32 8.64
C LEU A 608 -9.48 0.51 7.33
N ARG A 609 -8.64 1.55 7.30
CA ARG A 609 -7.54 1.74 6.35
C ARG A 609 -6.34 0.93 6.85
N TYR A 610 -5.44 0.54 5.96
CA TYR A 610 -4.14 -0.07 6.28
C TYR A 610 -3.04 0.75 5.62
N ALA A 611 -2.07 1.25 6.40
CA ALA A 611 -1.04 2.19 5.93
C ALA A 611 0.20 2.18 6.85
N ASN A 612 1.15 3.09 6.64
CA ASN A 612 2.33 3.24 7.50
C ASN A 612 2.00 4.08 8.77
N ALA A 613 2.92 4.16 9.72
CA ALA A 613 2.78 5.00 10.91
C ALA A 613 2.66 6.50 10.55
N GLU A 614 3.44 6.90 9.56
CA GLU A 614 3.59 8.27 9.06
C GLU A 614 2.32 8.80 8.39
N ASP A 615 1.54 7.92 7.72
CA ASP A 615 0.26 8.26 7.08
C ASP A 615 -0.76 8.89 8.05
N VAL A 616 -0.58 8.67 9.36
CA VAL A 616 -1.39 9.25 10.44
C VAL A 616 -0.54 9.96 11.50
N GLY A 617 0.67 10.40 11.11
CA GLY A 617 1.55 11.21 11.95
C GLY A 617 2.01 10.54 13.24
N LEU A 618 2.31 9.25 13.20
CA LEU A 618 2.98 8.53 14.29
C LEU A 618 4.49 8.43 14.02
N ASP A 619 5.31 8.40 15.07
CA ASP A 619 6.75 8.10 14.97
C ASP A 619 6.98 6.70 14.38
N GLY A 620 7.65 6.62 13.22
CA GLY A 620 7.99 5.38 12.51
C GLY A 620 8.79 4.34 13.29
N ARG A 621 9.37 4.72 14.43
CA ARG A 621 9.99 3.78 15.39
C ARG A 621 8.95 2.98 16.17
N LEU A 622 7.64 3.27 16.03
CA LEU A 622 6.53 2.55 16.65
C LEU A 622 6.65 1.03 16.54
N GLU A 623 6.88 0.50 15.33
CA GLU A 623 7.03 -0.95 15.12
C GLU A 623 8.24 -1.50 15.88
N ALA A 624 9.43 -0.88 15.75
CA ALA A 624 10.64 -1.33 16.45
C ALA A 624 10.51 -1.28 17.98
N ARG A 625 9.77 -0.30 18.52
CA ARG A 625 9.47 -0.18 19.95
C ARG A 625 8.51 -1.27 20.43
N ILE A 626 7.53 -1.64 19.59
CA ILE A 626 6.61 -2.76 19.86
C ILE A 626 7.34 -4.10 19.75
N ASP A 627 8.16 -4.31 18.72
CA ASP A 627 9.02 -5.49 18.53
C ASP A 627 9.91 -5.73 19.74
N SER A 628 10.54 -4.68 20.29
CA SER A 628 11.34 -4.76 21.52
C SER A 628 10.52 -5.17 22.74
N LEU A 629 9.31 -4.61 22.90
CA LEU A 629 8.42 -4.94 24.02
C LEU A 629 7.88 -6.39 23.92
N VAL A 630 7.45 -6.82 22.74
CA VAL A 630 6.97 -8.18 22.50
C VAL A 630 8.12 -9.19 22.58
N GLY A 631 9.30 -8.85 22.06
CA GLY A 631 10.52 -9.66 22.18
C GLY A 631 10.88 -9.95 23.63
N ARG A 632 10.75 -8.97 24.54
CA ARG A 632 10.91 -9.20 25.99
C ARG A 632 9.86 -10.14 26.57
N ALA A 633 8.60 -10.06 26.11
CA ALA A 633 7.54 -10.97 26.55
C ALA A 633 7.75 -12.42 26.07
N LEU A 634 8.26 -12.61 24.84
CA LEU A 634 8.66 -13.92 24.31
C LEU A 634 9.87 -14.49 25.07
N ALA A 635 10.94 -13.69 25.23
CA ALA A 635 12.15 -14.11 25.92
C ALA A 635 11.92 -14.47 27.39
N ALA A 636 11.00 -13.76 28.07
CA ALA A 636 10.58 -14.10 29.43
C ALA A 636 9.71 -15.37 29.51
N GLN A 637 9.23 -15.93 28.38
CA GLN A 637 8.16 -16.94 28.32
C GLN A 637 6.88 -16.47 29.02
N ALA A 638 6.48 -15.22 28.80
CA ALA A 638 5.20 -14.69 29.24
C ALA A 638 4.05 -15.13 28.31
N VAL A 639 4.36 -15.35 27.03
CA VAL A 639 3.49 -15.92 25.99
C VAL A 639 4.35 -16.73 25.00
N PRO A 640 3.84 -17.80 24.35
CA PRO A 640 4.57 -18.47 23.26
C PRO A 640 4.59 -17.65 21.97
N GLY A 641 3.52 -16.87 21.77
CA GLY A 641 3.30 -16.04 20.59
C GLY A 641 2.03 -15.19 20.71
N CYS A 642 1.91 -14.19 19.84
CA CYS A 642 0.83 -13.21 19.86
C CYS A 642 0.59 -12.53 18.51
N GLN A 643 -0.58 -11.93 18.34
CA GLN A 643 -0.93 -10.96 17.30
C GLN A 643 -1.07 -9.56 17.94
N VAL A 644 -0.48 -8.54 17.31
CA VAL A 644 -0.66 -7.13 17.67
C VAL A 644 -1.37 -6.41 16.53
N VAL A 645 -2.36 -5.57 16.85
CA VAL A 645 -2.89 -4.53 15.96
C VAL A 645 -2.83 -3.18 16.67
N VAL A 646 -2.29 -2.17 15.99
CA VAL A 646 -2.37 -0.76 16.40
C VAL A 646 -3.01 0.04 15.27
N ALA A 647 -4.02 0.83 15.61
CA ALA A 647 -4.67 1.75 14.69
C ALA A 647 -4.81 3.16 15.30
N ARG A 648 -4.73 4.19 14.47
CA ARG A 648 -5.00 5.60 14.81
C ARG A 648 -5.99 6.18 13.80
N ASN A 649 -7.03 6.85 14.27
CA ASN A 649 -8.08 7.45 13.44
C ASN A 649 -8.71 6.46 12.43
N GLY A 650 -8.80 5.17 12.79
CA GLY A 650 -9.28 4.11 11.90
C GLY A 650 -8.28 3.63 10.84
N THR A 651 -7.01 4.05 10.91
CA THR A 651 -5.92 3.51 10.09
C THR A 651 -5.10 2.54 10.90
N VAL A 652 -5.10 1.26 10.53
CA VAL A 652 -4.17 0.25 11.03
C VAL A 652 -2.78 0.60 10.51
N VAL A 653 -1.85 0.82 11.43
CA VAL A 653 -0.43 1.16 11.15
C VAL A 653 0.52 0.03 11.53
N LEU A 654 0.03 -0.93 12.31
CA LEU A 654 0.71 -2.18 12.60
C LEU A 654 -0.35 -3.28 12.66
N ARG A 655 -0.15 -4.34 11.87
CA ARG A 655 -0.70 -5.67 12.12
C ARG A 655 0.47 -6.65 11.99
N LYS A 656 0.79 -7.37 13.08
CA LYS A 656 1.96 -8.22 13.11
C LYS A 656 1.79 -9.39 14.07
N SER A 657 2.18 -10.57 13.61
CA SER A 657 2.23 -11.81 14.39
C SER A 657 3.66 -12.09 14.85
N TYR A 658 3.79 -12.67 16.04
CA TYR A 658 5.07 -12.89 16.72
C TYR A 658 5.10 -14.25 17.43
N GLY A 659 6.28 -14.88 17.47
CA GLY A 659 6.49 -16.14 18.17
C GLY A 659 5.75 -17.32 17.52
N ASN A 660 5.47 -18.34 18.34
CA ASN A 660 4.88 -19.60 17.91
C ASN A 660 3.55 -19.88 18.64
N GLN A 661 2.77 -20.85 18.14
CA GLN A 661 1.52 -21.26 18.78
C GLN A 661 1.74 -21.98 20.13
N THR A 662 2.92 -22.59 20.32
CA THR A 662 3.37 -23.34 21.52
C THR A 662 4.85 -23.03 21.79
N TYR A 663 5.42 -23.44 22.93
CA TYR A 663 6.86 -23.29 23.16
C TYR A 663 7.68 -24.37 22.42
N ALA A 664 8.99 -24.14 22.29
CA ALA A 664 9.91 -25.10 21.70
C ALA A 664 10.12 -26.31 22.62
N GLY A 665 10.06 -27.51 22.03
CA GLY A 665 10.21 -28.80 22.74
C GLY A 665 8.91 -29.39 23.30
N GLU A 666 7.77 -28.70 23.21
CA GLU A 666 6.48 -29.22 23.67
C GLU A 666 5.88 -30.20 22.64
N ILE A 667 5.81 -31.48 23.01
CA ILE A 667 5.35 -32.58 22.13
C ILE A 667 3.83 -32.50 21.92
N ASN A 668 3.40 -32.85 20.71
CA ASN A 668 1.98 -33.01 20.35
C ASN A 668 1.26 -33.97 21.33
N VAL A 669 0.27 -33.48 22.08
CA VAL A 669 -0.29 -34.15 23.27
C VAL A 669 -1.32 -35.22 22.90
N GLU A 670 -0.87 -36.28 22.21
CA GLU A 670 -1.64 -37.54 22.03
C GLU A 670 -1.04 -38.71 22.83
N ASN A 671 0.16 -38.56 23.42
CA ASN A 671 0.90 -39.64 24.10
C ASN A 671 1.14 -39.48 25.62
N VAL A 672 0.39 -38.62 26.32
CA VAL A 672 0.42 -38.54 27.80
C VAL A 672 -0.47 -39.64 28.41
N GLY A 673 -0.10 -40.89 28.16
CA GLY A 673 -0.80 -42.09 28.64
C GLY A 673 0.08 -43.11 29.38
N ASN A 674 1.38 -43.18 29.07
CA ASN A 674 2.22 -44.34 29.45
C ASN A 674 3.06 -44.20 30.73
N GLU A 675 3.08 -43.06 31.42
CA GLU A 675 3.70 -42.93 32.75
C GLU A 675 2.86 -43.54 33.90
N ARG A 676 2.29 -44.72 33.64
CA ARG A 676 1.57 -45.52 34.65
C ARG A 676 1.98 -46.99 34.73
N ASN A 677 2.67 -47.51 33.71
CA ASN A 677 3.06 -48.92 33.65
C ASN A 677 4.43 -49.22 34.28
N LYS A 678 5.13 -48.22 34.83
CA LYS A 678 6.41 -48.40 35.54
C LYS A 678 6.29 -48.79 37.03
N LEU A 679 5.07 -49.00 37.54
CA LEU A 679 4.79 -49.27 38.97
C LEU A 679 3.91 -50.50 39.24
N MET A 680 3.51 -51.25 38.21
CA MET A 680 2.70 -52.48 38.35
C MET A 680 3.19 -53.53 37.36
N GLY A 681 4.01 -54.48 37.82
CA GLY A 681 4.53 -55.55 36.97
C GLY A 681 3.58 -56.74 36.88
N LYS A 682 3.21 -57.15 35.65
CA LYS A 682 2.96 -58.55 35.24
C LYS A 682 2.74 -58.66 33.72
N ASN A 683 2.99 -59.85 33.18
CA ASN A 683 3.04 -60.11 31.74
C ASN A 683 1.65 -60.30 31.13
N SER A 684 1.41 -59.71 29.95
CA SER A 684 0.85 -60.40 28.78
C SER A 684 0.80 -59.46 27.55
N SER A 685 1.28 -59.95 26.41
CA SER A 685 1.06 -59.32 25.09
C SER A 685 -0.23 -59.87 24.47
N PRO A 686 -0.87 -59.11 23.57
CA PRO A 686 -0.83 -59.56 22.17
C PRO A 686 -0.31 -58.49 21.20
N THR A 687 0.13 -58.94 20.04
CA THR A 687 0.75 -58.12 18.99
C THR A 687 -0.29 -57.44 18.10
N PHE A 688 -0.04 -56.17 17.76
CA PHE A 688 -0.50 -55.56 16.51
C PHE A 688 0.66 -54.81 15.89
N SER A 689 0.97 -55.12 14.64
CA SER A 689 2.07 -54.52 13.89
C SER A 689 1.62 -53.26 13.16
N HIS A 690 2.25 -52.13 13.47
CA HIS A 690 2.28 -50.95 12.61
C HIS A 690 3.72 -50.47 12.50
N SER A 691 4.24 -50.45 11.27
CA SER A 691 5.52 -49.85 10.93
C SER A 691 5.40 -48.32 11.01
N GLY A 692 6.19 -47.72 11.89
CA GLY A 692 6.23 -46.27 12.09
C GLY A 692 7.63 -45.83 12.49
N THR A 693 8.15 -44.81 11.82
CA THR A 693 9.48 -44.25 12.06
C THR A 693 9.59 -43.54 13.41
N SER A 694 10.82 -43.41 13.93
CA SER A 694 11.11 -42.66 15.16
C SER A 694 10.50 -41.25 15.12
N PRO A 695 9.92 -40.76 16.24
CA PRO A 695 9.31 -39.43 16.29
C PRO A 695 10.40 -38.36 16.16
N THR A 696 10.45 -37.69 15.01
CA THR A 696 11.24 -36.47 14.84
C THR A 696 10.65 -35.33 15.68
N LEU A 697 11.52 -34.50 16.24
CA LEU A 697 11.12 -33.26 16.92
C LEU A 697 10.41 -32.34 15.91
N THR A 698 9.09 -32.24 16.01
CA THR A 698 8.32 -31.30 15.20
C THR A 698 8.55 -29.87 15.67
N THR A 699 8.91 -29.00 14.74
CA THR A 699 9.14 -27.57 15.04
C THR A 699 7.82 -26.89 15.40
N PRO A 700 7.80 -25.99 16.42
CA PRO A 700 6.61 -25.21 16.73
C PRO A 700 6.15 -24.38 15.52
N ARG A 701 4.85 -24.35 15.27
CA ARG A 701 4.26 -23.55 14.20
C ARG A 701 4.32 -22.05 14.57
N PRO A 702 4.90 -21.18 13.71
CA PRO A 702 4.83 -19.73 13.88
C PRO A 702 3.39 -19.21 13.90
N VAL A 703 3.12 -18.13 14.64
CA VAL A 703 1.80 -17.48 14.64
C VAL A 703 1.58 -16.77 13.31
N ALA A 704 0.43 -17.00 12.69
CA ALA A 704 -0.05 -16.29 11.51
C ALA A 704 -1.14 -15.25 11.87
N ASP A 705 -1.31 -14.23 11.03
CA ASP A 705 -2.34 -13.20 11.18
C ASP A 705 -3.78 -13.75 11.11
N ASP A 706 -3.97 -14.95 10.55
CA ASP A 706 -5.26 -15.64 10.43
C ASP A 706 -5.47 -16.77 11.48
N ASP A 707 -4.51 -16.98 12.39
CA ASP A 707 -4.67 -17.86 13.54
C ASP A 707 -5.66 -17.29 14.57
N LEU A 708 -6.30 -18.18 15.32
CA LEU A 708 -7.45 -17.88 16.18
C LEU A 708 -7.15 -18.16 17.64
N TYR A 709 -7.28 -17.14 18.48
CA TYR A 709 -7.09 -17.22 19.94
C TYR A 709 -8.43 -17.40 20.67
N ASP A 710 -8.41 -18.07 21.83
CA ASP A 710 -9.54 -18.06 22.77
C ASP A 710 -9.66 -16.66 23.40
N LEU A 711 -10.83 -16.04 23.24
CA LEU A 711 -11.16 -14.70 23.72
C LEU A 711 -11.87 -14.77 25.10
N ALA A 712 -11.46 -15.67 25.99
CA ALA A 712 -11.98 -15.80 27.35
C ALA A 712 -11.98 -14.46 28.11
N SER A 713 -13.10 -14.13 28.76
CA SER A 713 -13.44 -12.80 29.29
C SER A 713 -13.58 -11.67 28.26
N LEU A 714 -12.81 -11.59 27.17
CA LEU A 714 -13.11 -10.63 26.08
C LEU A 714 -14.43 -10.94 25.37
N THR A 715 -14.90 -12.20 25.41
CA THR A 715 -16.21 -12.65 24.95
C THR A 715 -17.35 -11.78 25.53
N LYS A 716 -17.20 -11.27 26.75
CA LYS A 716 -18.16 -10.30 27.35
C LYS A 716 -18.34 -9.05 26.50
N LEU A 717 -17.25 -8.51 25.95
CA LEU A 717 -17.20 -7.26 25.20
C LEU A 717 -17.35 -7.44 23.69
N LEU A 718 -17.07 -8.65 23.18
CA LEU A 718 -17.09 -8.97 21.75
C LEU A 718 -18.32 -9.79 21.33
N ALA A 719 -19.05 -10.39 22.28
CA ALA A 719 -20.30 -11.13 22.03
C ALA A 719 -21.46 -10.59 22.88
N SER A 720 -21.37 -10.60 24.20
CA SER A 720 -22.51 -10.19 25.04
C SER A 720 -22.88 -8.71 24.92
N THR A 721 -21.89 -7.82 25.05
CA THR A 721 -22.07 -6.36 24.98
C THR A 721 -22.70 -5.89 23.66
N PRO A 722 -22.22 -6.27 22.46
CA PRO A 722 -22.85 -5.84 21.22
C PRO A 722 -24.26 -6.42 21.04
N ALA A 723 -24.56 -7.61 21.58
CA ALA A 723 -25.92 -8.14 21.57
C ALA A 723 -26.87 -7.35 22.48
N LEU A 724 -26.42 -6.94 23.66
CA LEU A 724 -27.23 -6.11 24.57
C LEU A 724 -27.41 -4.67 24.04
N LEU A 725 -26.37 -4.08 23.43
CA LEU A 725 -26.46 -2.80 22.70
C LEU A 725 -27.54 -2.85 21.60
N ARG A 726 -27.51 -3.89 20.75
CA ARG A 726 -28.53 -4.12 19.71
C ARG A 726 -29.93 -4.26 20.32
N LEU A 727 -30.10 -5.04 21.38
CA LEU A 727 -31.39 -5.21 22.03
C LEU A 727 -31.91 -3.94 22.72
N GLN A 728 -31.03 -3.07 23.23
CA GLN A 728 -31.43 -1.78 23.80
C GLN A 728 -31.89 -0.81 22.70
N GLN A 729 -31.17 -0.75 21.58
CA GLN A 729 -31.58 0.01 20.39
C GLN A 729 -32.92 -0.48 19.82
N GLU A 730 -33.25 -1.76 20.00
CA GLU A 730 -34.54 -2.37 19.62
C GLU A 730 -35.61 -2.30 20.72
N GLY A 731 -35.38 -1.60 21.84
CA GLY A 731 -36.32 -1.46 22.95
C GLY A 731 -36.57 -2.75 23.78
N LYS A 732 -35.78 -3.80 23.54
CA LYS A 732 -35.94 -5.15 24.11
C LYS A 732 -35.08 -5.40 25.35
N PHE A 733 -34.12 -4.52 25.62
CA PHE A 733 -33.27 -4.51 26.81
C PHE A 733 -33.14 -3.08 27.36
N SER A 734 -32.88 -2.95 28.66
CA SER A 734 -32.51 -1.70 29.33
C SER A 734 -31.60 -2.03 30.52
N PRO A 735 -30.48 -1.31 30.72
CA PRO A 735 -29.65 -1.46 31.90
C PRO A 735 -30.37 -1.01 33.19
N ASP A 736 -31.43 -0.22 33.10
CA ASP A 736 -32.12 0.32 34.27
C ASP A 736 -33.21 -0.62 34.85
N SER A 737 -33.43 -1.76 34.18
CA SER A 737 -34.34 -2.83 34.64
C SER A 737 -33.58 -3.92 35.43
N THR A 738 -34.29 -4.86 36.04
CA THR A 738 -33.72 -5.84 36.99
C THR A 738 -33.50 -7.22 36.38
N LEU A 739 -32.62 -8.03 37.01
CA LEU A 739 -32.41 -9.43 36.63
C LEU A 739 -33.72 -10.26 36.64
N GLY A 740 -34.64 -10.04 37.59
CA GLY A 740 -35.93 -10.75 37.66
C GLY A 740 -36.91 -10.43 36.52
N ASN A 741 -36.75 -9.28 35.86
CA ASN A 741 -37.51 -8.91 34.67
C ASN A 741 -36.99 -9.60 33.40
N TYR A 742 -35.69 -9.94 33.36
CA TYR A 742 -35.05 -10.62 32.23
C TYR A 742 -34.98 -12.14 32.38
N PHE A 743 -34.92 -12.66 33.60
CA PHE A 743 -34.75 -14.08 33.91
C PHE A 743 -35.84 -14.54 34.89
N PRO A 744 -36.97 -15.09 34.41
CA PRO A 744 -38.08 -15.49 35.26
C PRO A 744 -37.70 -16.48 36.38
N PHE A 745 -36.70 -17.34 36.16
CA PHE A 745 -36.19 -18.29 37.16
C PHE A 745 -35.42 -17.63 38.32
N LEU A 746 -35.08 -16.34 38.22
CA LEU A 746 -34.48 -15.56 39.31
C LEU A 746 -35.52 -14.86 40.20
N ARG A 747 -36.80 -14.88 39.84
CA ARG A 747 -37.89 -14.36 40.70
C ARG A 747 -37.98 -15.21 41.96
N GLY A 748 -38.18 -14.57 43.11
CA GLY A 748 -38.09 -15.23 44.43
C GLY A 748 -36.66 -15.51 44.92
N THR A 749 -35.61 -15.23 44.14
CA THR A 749 -34.22 -15.30 44.60
C THR A 749 -33.69 -13.93 45.02
N ASN A 750 -32.60 -13.90 45.79
CA ASN A 750 -31.88 -12.67 46.13
C ASN A 750 -31.26 -11.93 44.90
N LYS A 751 -31.40 -12.47 43.68
CA LYS A 751 -31.02 -11.79 42.43
C LYS A 751 -32.14 -10.96 41.83
N ALA A 752 -33.41 -11.20 42.19
CA ALA A 752 -34.57 -10.70 41.46
C ALA A 752 -34.56 -9.16 41.27
N GLY A 753 -34.25 -8.42 42.33
CA GLY A 753 -34.25 -6.95 42.34
C GLY A 753 -32.93 -6.29 41.91
N LEU A 754 -31.88 -7.04 41.57
CA LEU A 754 -30.59 -6.44 41.20
C LEU A 754 -30.71 -5.69 39.87
N ASN A 755 -30.35 -4.41 39.88
CA ASN A 755 -30.37 -3.52 38.72
C ASN A 755 -29.27 -3.90 37.71
N MET A 756 -29.61 -3.91 36.42
CA MET A 756 -28.70 -4.37 35.36
C MET A 756 -27.49 -3.43 35.13
N ARG A 757 -27.61 -2.13 35.41
CA ARG A 757 -26.54 -1.12 35.33
C ARG A 757 -25.45 -1.43 36.36
N GLU A 758 -25.85 -1.73 37.60
CA GLU A 758 -24.94 -2.18 38.67
C GLU A 758 -24.31 -3.56 38.40
N VAL A 759 -25.05 -4.47 37.76
CA VAL A 759 -24.55 -5.79 37.35
C VAL A 759 -23.49 -5.65 36.26
N LEU A 760 -23.72 -4.79 35.27
CA LEU A 760 -22.79 -4.52 34.16
C LEU A 760 -21.57 -3.68 34.59
N ALA A 761 -21.72 -2.82 35.61
CA ALA A 761 -20.63 -2.09 36.25
C ALA A 761 -19.88 -2.90 37.33
N HIS A 762 -20.24 -4.18 37.55
CA HIS A 762 -19.63 -5.09 38.53
C HIS A 762 -19.72 -4.62 40.00
N GLN A 763 -20.82 -3.99 40.43
CA GLN A 763 -21.04 -3.59 41.84
C GLN A 763 -22.27 -4.21 42.52
N ALA A 764 -23.14 -4.91 41.77
CA ALA A 764 -24.36 -5.57 42.27
C ALA A 764 -24.13 -6.78 43.21
N ARG A 765 -23.03 -6.80 43.98
CA ARG A 765 -22.69 -7.76 45.05
C ARG A 765 -22.69 -9.24 44.64
N LEU A 766 -22.66 -9.56 43.34
CA LEU A 766 -22.54 -10.92 42.82
C LEU A 766 -21.22 -11.56 43.25
N LYS A 767 -21.20 -12.90 43.42
CA LYS A 767 -19.95 -13.65 43.58
C LYS A 767 -19.13 -13.58 42.30
N ALA A 768 -17.80 -13.47 42.42
CA ALA A 768 -16.92 -13.32 41.26
C ALA A 768 -17.02 -14.53 40.31
N TRP A 769 -16.99 -15.73 40.87
CA TRP A 769 -16.97 -17.01 40.14
C TRP A 769 -17.66 -18.10 40.98
N ILE A 770 -18.18 -19.13 40.31
CA ILE A 770 -18.69 -20.37 40.92
C ILE A 770 -18.01 -21.54 40.18
N PRO A 771 -17.33 -22.45 40.89
CA PRO A 771 -16.60 -23.56 40.27
C PRO A 771 -17.53 -24.74 39.95
N PHE A 772 -18.52 -24.53 39.07
CA PHE A 772 -19.63 -25.45 38.75
C PHE A 772 -19.20 -26.91 38.47
N TRP A 773 -17.97 -27.13 37.99
CA TRP A 773 -17.44 -28.46 37.66
C TRP A 773 -17.03 -29.30 38.88
N LYS A 774 -16.68 -28.68 40.02
CA LYS A 774 -16.06 -29.41 41.15
C LYS A 774 -16.94 -30.52 41.69
N GLU A 775 -18.23 -30.25 41.91
CA GLU A 775 -19.20 -31.26 42.38
C GLU A 775 -19.47 -32.36 41.36
N LEU A 776 -19.16 -32.14 40.08
CA LEU A 776 -19.33 -33.12 39.01
C LEU A 776 -18.20 -34.16 38.98
N THR A 777 -17.17 -34.00 39.82
CA THR A 777 -16.12 -34.99 40.11
C THR A 777 -16.47 -35.87 41.32
N ASN A 778 -15.80 -37.01 41.49
CA ASN A 778 -15.83 -37.81 42.73
C ASN A 778 -14.62 -37.49 43.64
N ARG A 779 -14.56 -38.09 44.84
CA ARG A 779 -13.45 -37.94 45.80
C ARG A 779 -12.07 -38.38 45.25
N ARG A 780 -12.01 -39.12 44.13
CA ARG A 780 -10.76 -39.52 43.43
C ARG A 780 -10.43 -38.59 42.25
N GLY A 781 -11.14 -37.46 42.12
CA GLY A 781 -10.95 -36.46 41.06
C GLY A 781 -11.34 -36.93 39.66
N THR A 782 -12.12 -38.00 39.51
CA THR A 782 -12.61 -38.46 38.18
C THR A 782 -14.05 -38.03 37.93
N LEU A 783 -14.37 -37.79 36.65
CA LEU A 783 -15.66 -37.23 36.22
C LEU A 783 -16.81 -38.22 36.46
N ARG A 784 -17.90 -37.76 37.08
CA ARG A 784 -19.06 -38.63 37.36
C ARG A 784 -19.77 -39.02 36.06
N ARG A 785 -19.89 -40.34 35.80
CA ARG A 785 -20.63 -40.92 34.66
C ARG A 785 -22.10 -40.49 34.53
N ARG A 786 -22.71 -39.82 35.53
CA ARG A 786 -24.06 -39.23 35.38
C ARG A 786 -24.07 -37.89 34.63
N TYR A 787 -22.92 -37.22 34.53
CA TYR A 787 -22.78 -35.90 33.90
C TYR A 787 -21.92 -35.90 32.63
N PHE A 788 -21.07 -36.92 32.42
CA PHE A 788 -20.17 -36.98 31.26
C PHE A 788 -20.15 -38.35 30.53
N ARG A 789 -19.89 -38.32 29.22
CA ARG A 789 -19.62 -39.47 28.32
C ARG A 789 -18.44 -39.15 27.39
N ALA A 790 -17.85 -40.20 26.81
CA ALA A 790 -16.86 -40.04 25.74
C ALA A 790 -17.51 -39.61 24.41
N ASP A 791 -18.79 -39.97 24.23
CA ASP A 791 -19.55 -39.86 22.98
C ASP A 791 -20.78 -38.97 23.11
N SER A 792 -21.18 -38.37 21.98
CA SER A 792 -22.39 -37.54 21.89
C SER A 792 -23.66 -38.38 21.97
N SER A 793 -24.72 -37.83 22.57
CA SER A 793 -26.07 -38.40 22.49
C SER A 793 -27.14 -37.36 22.87
N ALA A 794 -28.42 -37.69 22.65
CA ALA A 794 -29.56 -36.87 23.11
C ALA A 794 -29.60 -36.64 24.65
N ARG A 795 -28.79 -37.38 25.44
CA ARG A 795 -28.60 -37.16 26.89
C ARG A 795 -27.31 -36.37 27.21
N PHE A 796 -26.32 -36.40 26.33
CA PHE A 796 -25.01 -35.74 26.46
C PHE A 796 -24.63 -35.01 25.14
N PRO A 797 -25.28 -33.87 24.80
CA PRO A 797 -25.05 -33.18 23.52
C PRO A 797 -24.03 -32.04 23.59
N LEU A 798 -23.48 -31.74 24.77
CA LEU A 798 -22.66 -30.55 25.02
C LEU A 798 -21.17 -30.92 24.96
N LEU A 799 -20.45 -30.51 23.92
CA LEU A 799 -19.02 -30.79 23.79
C LEU A 799 -18.21 -29.93 24.78
N ALA A 800 -17.63 -30.55 25.81
CA ALA A 800 -16.85 -29.86 26.84
C ALA A 800 -15.33 -29.88 26.54
N ALA A 801 -14.85 -30.94 25.89
CA ALA A 801 -13.47 -31.09 25.40
C ALA A 801 -13.42 -32.17 24.30
N ARG A 802 -12.26 -32.42 23.68
CA ARG A 802 -12.11 -33.53 22.71
C ARG A 802 -12.38 -34.86 23.44
N GLY A 803 -13.29 -35.66 22.89
CA GLY A 803 -13.74 -36.91 23.52
C GLY A 803 -14.47 -36.75 24.86
N LEU A 804 -15.07 -35.58 25.14
CA LEU A 804 -15.80 -35.34 26.39
C LEU A 804 -17.12 -34.57 26.16
N TRP A 805 -18.23 -35.27 26.38
CA TRP A 805 -19.59 -34.74 26.20
C TRP A 805 -20.34 -34.68 27.53
N ALA A 806 -20.90 -33.51 27.82
CA ALA A 806 -21.55 -33.16 29.07
C ALA A 806 -23.09 -33.21 28.96
N SER A 807 -23.76 -33.48 30.08
CA SER A 807 -25.20 -33.77 30.10
C SER A 807 -26.07 -32.55 29.83
N ARG A 808 -27.17 -32.75 29.07
CA ARG A 808 -28.20 -31.72 28.80
C ARG A 808 -28.88 -31.12 30.04
N LYS A 809 -28.67 -31.69 31.24
CA LYS A 809 -29.18 -31.16 32.51
C LYS A 809 -28.31 -30.03 33.11
N LEU A 810 -27.06 -29.87 32.65
CA LEU A 810 -26.12 -28.92 33.25
C LEU A 810 -26.50 -27.42 33.09
N PRO A 811 -27.05 -26.93 31.96
CA PRO A 811 -27.45 -25.53 31.86
C PRO A 811 -28.50 -25.12 32.89
N ALA A 812 -29.48 -25.99 33.17
CA ALA A 812 -30.51 -25.75 34.19
C ALA A 812 -29.92 -25.77 35.61
N ARG A 813 -28.98 -26.68 35.89
CA ARG A 813 -28.24 -26.72 37.16
C ARG A 813 -27.39 -25.46 37.37
N ILE A 814 -26.68 -24.98 36.35
CA ILE A 814 -25.88 -23.75 36.39
C ILE A 814 -26.76 -22.53 36.68
N ASN A 815 -27.92 -22.40 36.00
CA ASN A 815 -28.92 -21.38 36.31
C ASN A 815 -29.36 -21.43 37.79
N GLN A 816 -29.64 -22.61 38.32
CA GLN A 816 -30.05 -22.81 39.72
C GLN A 816 -28.95 -22.41 40.71
N GLU A 817 -27.69 -22.81 40.49
CA GLU A 817 -26.55 -22.44 41.32
C GLU A 817 -26.30 -20.91 41.31
N ILE A 818 -26.45 -20.25 40.14
CA ILE A 818 -26.37 -18.79 40.04
C ILE A 818 -27.48 -18.12 40.87
N GLY A 819 -28.72 -18.60 40.75
CA GLY A 819 -29.86 -18.08 41.52
C GLY A 819 -29.67 -18.24 43.04
N ALA A 820 -29.34 -19.45 43.48
CA ALA A 820 -29.16 -19.80 44.89
C ALA A 820 -27.91 -19.20 45.56
N SER A 821 -26.92 -18.76 44.80
CA SER A 821 -25.68 -18.20 45.36
C SER A 821 -25.94 -17.03 46.33
N PRO A 822 -25.24 -16.93 47.49
CA PRO A 822 -25.36 -15.78 48.36
C PRO A 822 -24.69 -14.55 47.74
N LEU A 823 -25.24 -13.35 47.98
CA LEU A 823 -24.54 -12.10 47.64
C LEU A 823 -23.33 -11.89 48.55
N ASN A 824 -22.41 -11.03 48.13
CA ASN A 824 -21.35 -10.53 49.00
C ASN A 824 -21.92 -9.56 50.05
N VAL A 825 -21.39 -9.63 51.27
CA VAL A 825 -21.89 -8.82 52.40
C VAL A 825 -21.63 -7.35 52.15
N LYS A 826 -20.38 -6.98 51.81
CA LYS A 826 -20.01 -5.59 51.48
C LYS A 826 -20.49 -5.20 50.06
N PRO A 827 -20.99 -3.98 49.86
CA PRO A 827 -21.12 -3.37 48.53
C PRO A 827 -19.75 -2.99 47.94
N GLY A 828 -19.72 -2.61 46.66
CA GLY A 828 -18.52 -2.18 45.94
C GLY A 828 -18.11 -3.12 44.80
N TYR A 829 -17.02 -2.77 44.11
CA TYR A 829 -16.54 -3.46 42.91
C TYR A 829 -16.14 -4.93 43.18
N VAL A 830 -16.83 -5.85 42.52
CA VAL A 830 -16.50 -7.29 42.43
C VAL A 830 -16.70 -7.75 41.00
N TYR A 831 -15.60 -7.90 40.25
CA TYR A 831 -15.61 -8.48 38.90
C TYR A 831 -16.29 -9.86 38.94
N SER A 832 -17.38 -10.02 38.17
CA SER A 832 -18.27 -11.18 38.24
C SER A 832 -18.78 -11.59 36.86
N ASP A 833 -18.69 -12.89 36.58
CA ASP A 833 -19.06 -13.49 35.29
C ASP A 833 -20.51 -14.01 35.25
N LEU A 834 -21.19 -14.08 36.41
CA LEU A 834 -22.39 -14.89 36.58
C LEU A 834 -23.60 -14.41 35.75
N SER A 835 -23.74 -13.11 35.54
CA SER A 835 -24.79 -12.54 34.67
C SER A 835 -24.51 -12.81 33.18
N PHE A 836 -23.25 -12.73 32.77
CA PHE A 836 -22.81 -12.99 31.40
C PHE A 836 -23.02 -14.45 30.96
N ILE A 837 -23.10 -15.40 31.90
CA ILE A 837 -23.53 -16.78 31.63
C ILE A 837 -24.98 -16.85 31.11
N LEU A 838 -25.84 -15.94 31.55
CA LEU A 838 -27.27 -15.94 31.28
C LEU A 838 -27.67 -15.20 29.99
N TYR A 839 -26.85 -14.25 29.53
CA TYR A 839 -27.17 -13.41 28.37
C TYR A 839 -27.47 -14.16 27.06
N PRO A 840 -26.88 -15.34 26.73
CA PRO A 840 -27.32 -16.13 25.57
C PRO A 840 -28.79 -16.56 25.63
N GLN A 841 -29.34 -16.74 26.84
CA GLN A 841 -30.75 -17.09 27.07
C GLN A 841 -31.64 -15.85 26.91
N LEU A 842 -31.20 -14.70 27.42
CA LEU A 842 -31.88 -13.41 27.24
C LEU A 842 -31.97 -13.01 25.76
N VAL A 843 -30.87 -13.11 25.02
CA VAL A 843 -30.85 -12.77 23.59
C VAL A 843 -31.81 -13.67 22.81
N ARG A 844 -31.86 -14.98 23.13
CA ARG A 844 -32.84 -15.88 22.52
C ARG A 844 -34.28 -15.52 22.88
N ALA A 845 -34.56 -15.23 24.15
CA ALA A 845 -35.91 -14.86 24.62
C ALA A 845 -36.42 -13.53 24.04
N ARG A 846 -35.53 -12.61 23.66
CA ARG A 846 -35.89 -11.27 23.16
C ARG A 846 -35.78 -11.10 21.64
N SER A 847 -34.93 -11.88 20.96
CA SER A 847 -34.76 -11.81 19.50
C SER A 847 -35.40 -12.97 18.73
N GLY A 848 -35.75 -14.08 19.39
CA GLY A 848 -36.15 -15.34 18.76
C GLY A 848 -34.99 -16.17 18.19
N LEU A 849 -33.80 -15.59 18.00
CA LEU A 849 -32.63 -16.27 17.42
C LEU A 849 -31.75 -16.97 18.47
N ALA A 850 -30.99 -17.97 18.06
CA ALA A 850 -29.86 -18.42 18.88
C ALA A 850 -28.80 -17.30 18.95
N PHE A 851 -28.13 -17.16 20.10
CA PHE A 851 -27.18 -16.06 20.35
C PHE A 851 -25.99 -16.03 19.36
N GLU A 852 -25.52 -17.18 18.86
CA GLU A 852 -24.52 -17.21 17.77
C GLU A 852 -25.10 -16.72 16.43
N ASP A 853 -26.36 -17.03 16.12
CA ASP A 853 -27.02 -16.59 14.89
C ASP A 853 -27.33 -15.10 14.90
N PHE A 854 -27.79 -14.57 16.05
CA PHE A 854 -27.98 -13.14 16.28
C PHE A 854 -26.66 -12.38 16.05
N LEU A 855 -25.57 -12.79 16.72
CA LEU A 855 -24.27 -12.15 16.54
C LEU A 855 -23.74 -12.26 15.12
N ARG A 856 -23.87 -13.44 14.50
CA ARG A 856 -23.42 -13.67 13.11
C ARG A 856 -24.19 -12.81 12.12
N ARG A 857 -25.51 -12.64 12.29
CA ARG A 857 -26.38 -11.84 11.39
C ARG A 857 -26.25 -10.35 11.64
N ASP A 858 -26.40 -9.93 12.89
CA ASP A 858 -26.67 -8.54 13.29
C ASP A 858 -25.44 -7.79 13.80
N VAL A 859 -24.27 -8.45 13.89
CA VAL A 859 -23.00 -7.83 14.29
C VAL A 859 -21.85 -8.21 13.36
N TYR A 860 -21.48 -9.50 13.28
CA TYR A 860 -20.21 -9.90 12.66
C TYR A 860 -20.20 -9.83 11.12
N ARG A 861 -21.29 -10.24 10.45
CA ARG A 861 -21.38 -10.17 8.97
C ARG A 861 -21.37 -8.75 8.41
N PRO A 862 -22.15 -7.77 8.91
CA PRO A 862 -22.09 -6.37 8.44
C PRO A 862 -20.68 -5.76 8.51
N LEU A 863 -19.92 -6.11 9.55
CA LEU A 863 -18.55 -5.67 9.76
C LEU A 863 -17.52 -6.36 8.85
N GLY A 864 -17.84 -7.55 8.34
CA GLY A 864 -16.83 -8.47 7.78
C GLY A 864 -15.93 -9.10 8.86
N ALA A 865 -16.31 -9.03 10.13
CA ALA A 865 -15.57 -9.52 11.31
C ALA A 865 -15.78 -11.05 11.51
N THR A 866 -15.57 -11.81 10.44
CA THR A 866 -16.13 -13.15 10.28
C THR A 866 -15.42 -14.27 11.04
N THR A 867 -14.15 -14.12 11.44
CA THR A 867 -13.45 -15.11 12.26
C THR A 867 -14.09 -15.24 13.64
N LEU A 868 -14.72 -14.18 14.14
CA LEU A 868 -15.47 -14.18 15.39
C LEU A 868 -16.56 -15.27 15.38
N GLY A 869 -16.57 -16.08 16.44
CA GLY A 869 -17.63 -17.06 16.69
C GLY A 869 -17.23 -18.12 17.70
N PHE A 870 -18.13 -19.06 17.93
CA PHE A 870 -17.97 -20.10 18.94
C PHE A 870 -17.54 -21.42 18.28
N ARG A 871 -16.95 -22.34 19.08
CA ARG A 871 -16.65 -23.73 18.67
C ARG A 871 -15.79 -23.79 17.37
N PRO A 872 -14.61 -23.14 17.34
CA PRO A 872 -13.85 -22.84 16.12
C PRO A 872 -13.47 -24.07 15.29
N ALA A 873 -13.23 -25.23 15.93
CA ALA A 873 -12.92 -26.49 15.25
C ALA A 873 -14.06 -27.03 14.36
N ARG A 874 -15.27 -26.45 14.42
CA ARG A 874 -16.38 -26.72 13.48
C ARG A 874 -16.35 -25.85 12.22
N ARG A 875 -15.40 -24.91 12.14
CA ARG A 875 -15.33 -23.84 11.13
C ARG A 875 -13.96 -23.69 10.48
N PHE A 876 -12.90 -24.07 11.19
CA PHE A 876 -11.50 -23.89 10.81
C PHE A 876 -10.68 -25.13 11.18
N PRO A 877 -9.61 -25.46 10.43
CA PRO A 877 -8.71 -26.55 10.80
C PRO A 877 -7.97 -26.25 12.10
N LEU A 878 -7.66 -27.28 12.89
CA LEU A 878 -6.99 -27.13 14.19
C LEU A 878 -5.65 -26.38 14.11
N ALA A 879 -4.90 -26.51 13.01
CA ALA A 879 -3.66 -25.76 12.78
C ALA A 879 -3.84 -24.22 12.75
N ARG A 880 -5.06 -23.72 12.51
CA ARG A 880 -5.41 -22.28 12.58
C ARG A 880 -5.94 -21.84 13.94
N ILE A 881 -5.92 -22.71 14.95
CA ILE A 881 -6.43 -22.40 16.29
C ILE A 881 -5.27 -22.58 17.27
N VAL A 882 -5.01 -21.59 18.10
CA VAL A 882 -3.88 -21.65 19.04
C VAL A 882 -4.23 -22.62 20.19
N PRO A 883 -3.41 -23.65 20.48
CA PRO A 883 -3.64 -24.55 21.62
C PRO A 883 -3.61 -23.75 22.93
N THR A 884 -4.65 -23.87 23.76
CA THR A 884 -4.92 -22.92 24.85
C THR A 884 -4.16 -23.28 26.14
N GLU A 885 -4.63 -24.21 26.95
CA GLU A 885 -3.89 -24.72 28.12
C GLU A 885 -4.00 -26.25 28.24
N TYR A 886 -3.11 -26.88 29.01
CA TYR A 886 -3.34 -28.21 29.54
C TYR A 886 -4.16 -28.11 30.85
N ASP A 887 -5.46 -28.36 30.77
CA ASP A 887 -6.33 -28.35 31.94
C ASP A 887 -6.11 -29.60 32.79
N SER A 888 -5.15 -29.52 33.69
CA SER A 888 -4.86 -30.55 34.69
C SER A 888 -5.96 -30.79 35.74
N THR A 889 -7.00 -29.94 35.80
CA THR A 889 -7.96 -29.89 36.91
C THR A 889 -9.31 -30.54 36.60
N PHE A 890 -9.88 -30.27 35.42
CA PHE A 890 -11.23 -30.72 35.04
C PHE A 890 -11.20 -31.67 33.84
N ARG A 891 -10.65 -31.25 32.69
CA ARG A 891 -10.70 -32.01 31.41
C ARG A 891 -9.52 -32.96 31.18
N ARG A 892 -8.41 -32.77 31.89
CA ARG A 892 -7.16 -33.59 31.85
C ARG A 892 -6.59 -33.78 30.45
N GLN A 893 -6.61 -32.73 29.63
CA GLN A 893 -6.10 -32.73 28.25
C GLN A 893 -5.66 -31.32 27.83
N LEU A 894 -4.88 -31.24 26.75
CA LEU A 894 -4.61 -29.99 26.05
C LEU A 894 -5.90 -29.49 25.38
N LEU A 895 -6.31 -28.26 25.71
CA LEU A 895 -7.48 -27.62 25.12
C LEU A 895 -7.11 -27.04 23.76
N HIS A 896 -7.62 -27.65 22.69
CA HIS A 896 -7.37 -27.21 21.31
C HIS A 896 -8.67 -27.24 20.53
N GLY A 897 -9.12 -26.08 20.04
CA GLY A 897 -10.44 -25.94 19.39
C GLY A 897 -11.65 -25.93 20.34
N THR A 898 -11.44 -26.03 21.65
CA THR A 898 -12.46 -25.93 22.71
C THR A 898 -12.07 -24.89 23.75
N VAL A 899 -13.08 -24.32 24.43
CA VAL A 899 -12.92 -23.16 25.33
C VAL A 899 -12.06 -23.45 26.57
N ASP A 900 -11.29 -22.45 27.00
CA ASP A 900 -10.54 -22.36 28.26
C ASP A 900 -11.45 -22.52 29.50
N ASP A 901 -12.40 -21.62 29.70
CA ASP A 901 -13.30 -21.58 30.86
C ASP A 901 -14.14 -22.86 31.05
N GLU A 902 -14.15 -23.40 32.28
CA GLU A 902 -14.85 -24.65 32.57
C GLU A 902 -16.38 -24.50 32.56
N GLY A 903 -16.92 -23.36 32.97
CA GLY A 903 -18.36 -23.08 32.95
C GLY A 903 -18.92 -23.03 31.53
N ALA A 904 -18.21 -22.37 30.61
CA ALA A 904 -18.52 -22.37 29.19
C ALA A 904 -18.35 -23.77 28.57
N ALA A 905 -17.38 -24.57 29.02
CA ALA A 905 -17.23 -25.97 28.60
C ALA A 905 -18.41 -26.85 29.05
N LEU A 906 -18.92 -26.69 30.28
CA LEU A 906 -20.14 -27.38 30.74
C LEU A 906 -21.41 -26.99 29.95
N LEU A 907 -21.38 -25.84 29.27
CA LEU A 907 -22.44 -25.36 28.36
C LEU A 907 -22.20 -25.76 26.89
N GLY A 908 -21.18 -26.56 26.59
CA GLY A 908 -20.87 -27.06 25.25
C GLY A 908 -19.96 -26.16 24.42
N GLY A 909 -19.08 -25.39 25.07
CA GLY A 909 -18.19 -24.42 24.43
C GLY A 909 -18.88 -23.12 24.03
N PHE A 910 -19.94 -22.73 24.76
CA PHE A 910 -20.86 -21.67 24.35
C PHE A 910 -21.43 -20.91 25.55
N SER A 911 -21.01 -19.66 25.75
CA SER A 911 -21.56 -18.78 26.79
C SER A 911 -21.33 -17.30 26.45
N GLY A 912 -21.95 -16.38 27.20
CA GLY A 912 -21.77 -14.94 27.02
C GLY A 912 -20.53 -14.36 27.71
N HIS A 913 -19.82 -15.16 28.53
CA HIS A 913 -18.64 -14.73 29.28
C HIS A 913 -17.30 -15.27 28.71
N ALA A 914 -17.33 -16.42 28.03
CA ALA A 914 -16.20 -17.11 27.42
C ALA A 914 -16.64 -18.03 26.27
N GLY A 915 -15.71 -18.43 25.40
CA GLY A 915 -15.92 -19.38 24.29
C GLY A 915 -15.96 -18.78 22.88
N LEU A 916 -15.83 -17.45 22.76
CA LEU A 916 -15.61 -16.80 21.48
C LEU A 916 -14.14 -16.95 21.07
N PHE A 917 -13.88 -17.23 19.79
CA PHE A 917 -12.55 -17.24 19.19
C PHE A 917 -12.48 -16.22 18.04
N GLY A 918 -11.28 -15.75 17.67
CA GLY A 918 -11.06 -14.81 16.57
C GLY A 918 -9.59 -14.41 16.40
N ASN A 919 -9.29 -13.63 15.35
CA ASN A 919 -7.99 -12.98 15.14
C ASN A 919 -8.01 -11.48 15.49
N ALA A 920 -6.82 -10.87 15.62
CA ALA A 920 -6.70 -9.48 16.06
C ALA A 920 -7.34 -8.47 15.09
N ASN A 921 -7.35 -8.77 13.79
CA ASN A 921 -7.94 -7.90 12.77
C ASN A 921 -9.47 -7.80 12.91
N ASP A 922 -10.17 -8.91 13.13
CA ASP A 922 -11.63 -8.89 13.30
C ASP A 922 -12.07 -8.35 14.66
N VAL A 923 -11.25 -8.55 15.71
CA VAL A 923 -11.41 -7.83 16.97
C VAL A 923 -11.25 -6.32 16.75
N ALA A 924 -10.25 -5.87 15.98
CA ALA A 924 -10.05 -4.46 15.66
C ALA A 924 -11.23 -3.86 14.87
N LYS A 925 -11.87 -4.59 13.94
CA LYS A 925 -13.09 -4.12 13.24
C LYS A 925 -14.21 -3.76 14.23
N LEU A 926 -14.51 -4.64 15.18
CA LEU A 926 -15.57 -4.42 16.19
C LEU A 926 -15.17 -3.34 17.20
N VAL A 927 -13.92 -3.31 17.64
CA VAL A 927 -13.42 -2.27 18.57
C VAL A 927 -13.37 -0.89 17.91
N GLN A 928 -13.01 -0.80 16.62
CA GLN A 928 -13.09 0.44 15.86
C GLN A 928 -14.54 0.90 15.66
N THR A 929 -15.48 -0.03 15.52
CA THR A 929 -16.93 0.29 15.49
C THR A 929 -17.36 0.95 16.81
N TYR A 930 -16.80 0.54 17.95
CA TYR A 930 -17.04 1.23 19.22
C TYR A 930 -16.38 2.63 19.24
N ALA A 931 -15.12 2.74 18.80
CA ALA A 931 -14.39 4.01 18.73
C ALA A 931 -15.04 5.04 17.78
N TRP A 932 -15.74 4.57 16.75
CA TRP A 932 -16.52 5.38 15.80
C TRP A 932 -18.00 5.59 16.20
N GLY A 933 -18.34 5.43 17.49
CA GLY A 933 -19.69 5.74 17.98
C GLY A 933 -20.78 4.87 17.34
N GLY A 934 -20.45 3.61 17.04
CA GLY A 934 -21.36 2.62 16.48
C GLY A 934 -21.40 2.56 14.95
N GLN A 935 -20.61 3.38 14.24
CA GLN A 935 -20.55 3.36 12.78
C GLN A 935 -19.43 2.46 12.24
N TYR A 936 -19.72 1.69 11.19
CA TYR A 936 -18.73 0.97 10.40
C TYR A 936 -19.31 0.55 9.03
N GLY A 937 -18.49 0.52 7.98
CA GLY A 937 -18.89 0.12 6.63
C GLY A 937 -19.92 1.03 5.96
N GLY A 938 -20.04 2.28 6.42
CA GLY A 938 -21.12 3.18 6.02
C GLY A 938 -22.49 2.80 6.59
N GLN A 939 -22.54 2.08 7.71
CA GLN A 939 -23.75 1.66 8.44
C GLN A 939 -23.66 2.05 9.93
N GLN A 940 -24.79 2.40 10.56
CA GLN A 940 -24.90 2.63 12.00
C GLN A 940 -25.34 1.33 12.69
N LEU A 941 -24.39 0.56 13.24
CA LEU A 941 -24.62 -0.79 13.78
C LEU A 941 -25.20 -0.75 15.21
N PHE A 942 -24.69 0.17 16.04
CA PHE A 942 -25.17 0.48 17.38
C PHE A 942 -25.56 1.96 17.44
N ASP A 943 -26.58 2.35 18.22
CA ASP A 943 -26.89 3.77 18.41
C ASP A 943 -25.76 4.52 19.14
N LYS A 944 -25.48 5.75 18.69
CA LYS A 944 -24.38 6.58 19.18
C LYS A 944 -24.58 7.07 20.62
N LYS A 945 -25.83 7.36 21.04
CA LYS A 945 -26.12 7.80 22.41
C LYS A 945 -26.09 6.62 23.38
N ILE A 946 -26.67 5.48 23.00
CA ILE A 946 -26.62 4.24 23.79
C ILE A 946 -25.17 3.81 24.00
N LEU A 947 -24.35 3.78 22.95
CA LEU A 947 -22.94 3.39 23.09
C LEU A 947 -22.12 4.40 23.92
N ALA A 948 -22.47 5.69 23.89
CA ALA A 948 -21.84 6.69 24.75
C ALA A 948 -22.17 6.46 26.25
N ASP A 949 -23.40 6.11 26.60
CA ASP A 949 -23.76 5.65 27.96
C ASP A 949 -22.91 4.43 28.34
N TRP A 950 -22.92 3.37 27.50
CA TRP A 950 -22.21 2.13 27.78
C TRP A 950 -20.70 2.26 27.96
N THR A 951 -20.07 3.29 27.35
CA THR A 951 -18.64 3.57 27.49
C THR A 951 -18.33 4.65 28.55
N SER A 952 -19.32 5.43 29.01
CA SER A 952 -19.18 6.40 30.10
C SER A 952 -18.96 5.74 31.47
N CYS A 953 -18.29 6.44 32.40
CA CYS A 953 -18.18 5.94 33.78
C CYS A 953 -19.54 6.05 34.47
N GLN A 954 -19.96 4.97 35.13
CA GLN A 954 -21.32 4.84 35.63
C GLN A 954 -21.48 5.29 37.09
N PHE A 955 -20.44 5.08 37.89
CA PHE A 955 -20.46 5.29 39.36
C PHE A 955 -19.11 5.86 39.84
N CYS A 956 -18.54 6.81 39.09
CA CYS A 956 -17.31 7.50 39.47
C CYS A 956 -17.56 8.49 40.63
N PRO A 957 -16.60 8.67 41.56
CA PRO A 957 -15.24 8.10 41.55
C PRO A 957 -15.15 6.66 42.08
N ASP A 958 -16.10 6.23 42.91
CA ASP A 958 -16.03 4.99 43.71
C ASP A 958 -15.84 3.71 42.87
N ASN A 959 -16.47 3.66 41.70
CA ASN A 959 -16.34 2.57 40.75
C ASN A 959 -16.13 3.11 39.33
N ARG A 960 -14.87 3.06 38.88
CA ARG A 960 -14.40 3.47 37.55
C ARG A 960 -15.11 2.82 36.35
N ARG A 961 -15.88 1.74 36.54
CA ARG A 961 -16.38 0.91 35.42
C ARG A 961 -17.40 1.64 34.55
N ALA A 962 -17.36 1.28 33.27
CA ALA A 962 -18.47 1.51 32.35
C ALA A 962 -19.36 0.26 32.30
N LEU A 963 -20.38 0.23 31.44
CA LEU A 963 -21.23 -0.95 31.28
C LEU A 963 -20.46 -2.04 30.52
N ALA A 964 -20.11 -3.12 31.22
CA ALA A 964 -19.20 -4.18 30.79
C ALA A 964 -17.74 -3.75 30.51
N PHE A 965 -17.46 -2.54 30.01
CA PHE A 965 -16.08 -2.08 29.75
C PHE A 965 -15.32 -1.71 31.05
N ASP A 966 -14.01 -1.92 31.01
CA ASP A 966 -13.07 -1.38 31.99
C ASP A 966 -12.60 0.02 31.56
N ARG A 967 -12.23 0.86 32.52
CA ARG A 967 -11.61 2.20 32.33
C ARG A 967 -10.40 2.32 33.26
N PRO A 968 -9.46 3.27 33.04
CA PRO A 968 -8.31 3.47 33.92
C PRO A 968 -8.68 3.57 35.40
N ALA A 969 -7.94 2.89 36.26
CA ALA A 969 -7.99 3.12 37.71
C ALA A 969 -7.28 4.43 38.10
N ALA A 970 -7.48 4.90 39.34
CA ALA A 970 -6.82 6.09 39.87
C ALA A 970 -5.28 6.04 39.80
N ASN A 971 -4.70 4.84 39.83
CA ASN A 971 -3.39 4.55 39.27
C ASN A 971 -3.57 3.74 37.96
N PRO A 972 -3.49 4.38 36.77
CA PRO A 972 -3.77 3.71 35.51
C PRO A 972 -2.91 2.47 35.25
N SER A 973 -1.67 2.45 35.74
CA SER A 973 -0.70 1.36 35.51
C SER A 973 -1.16 -0.02 36.00
N LEU A 974 -2.21 -0.07 36.83
CA LEU A 974 -2.84 -1.32 37.30
C LEU A 974 -3.67 -2.04 36.21
N ASN A 975 -4.17 -1.32 35.19
CA ASN A 975 -5.04 -1.90 34.16
C ASN A 975 -4.95 -1.28 32.75
N PHE A 976 -4.37 -0.08 32.62
CA PHE A 976 -4.19 0.74 31.41
C PHE A 976 -2.75 1.28 31.31
N ALA A 977 -2.44 2.01 30.24
CA ALA A 977 -1.18 2.74 30.13
C ALA A 977 -1.12 3.93 31.11
N LYS A 978 0.06 4.27 31.63
CA LYS A 978 0.28 5.42 32.53
C LYS A 978 -0.21 6.75 31.93
N SER A 979 -0.10 6.90 30.60
CA SER A 979 -0.53 8.09 29.86
C SER A 979 -1.95 8.03 29.27
N SER A 980 -2.75 7.01 29.61
CA SER A 980 -4.16 6.96 29.20
C SER A 980 -4.97 8.09 29.82
N SER A 981 -5.88 8.68 29.04
CA SER A 981 -6.84 9.66 29.49
C SER A 981 -7.95 8.99 30.32
N PRO A 982 -8.64 9.74 31.21
CA PRO A 982 -9.79 9.21 31.94
C PRO A 982 -10.93 8.71 31.05
N ALA A 983 -10.96 9.09 29.76
CA ALA A 983 -11.95 8.67 28.77
C ALA A 983 -11.58 7.37 28.02
N ALA A 984 -10.38 6.82 28.24
CA ALA A 984 -10.00 5.53 27.68
C ALA A 984 -10.89 4.39 28.24
N TYR A 985 -11.15 3.38 27.41
CA TYR A 985 -11.93 2.21 27.79
C TYR A 985 -11.43 0.95 27.08
N GLY A 986 -11.75 -0.24 27.59
CA GLY A 986 -11.23 -1.49 27.04
C GLY A 986 -11.56 -2.71 27.90
N HIS A 987 -10.83 -3.81 27.69
CA HIS A 987 -10.85 -4.95 28.59
C HIS A 987 -9.62 -5.86 28.42
N THR A 988 -9.31 -6.63 29.46
CA THR A 988 -8.33 -7.74 29.41
C THR A 988 -9.05 -9.09 29.45
N GLY A 989 -8.54 -10.07 28.71
CA GLY A 989 -9.02 -11.46 28.74
C GLY A 989 -8.27 -12.30 29.78
N PHE A 990 -8.78 -13.48 30.11
CA PHE A 990 -8.08 -14.40 31.02
C PHE A 990 -6.88 -15.07 30.34
N THR A 991 -7.04 -15.39 29.05
CA THR A 991 -6.08 -16.13 28.20
C THR A 991 -4.82 -15.35 27.84
N GLY A 992 -4.77 -14.04 28.03
CA GLY A 992 -3.62 -13.17 27.65
C GLY A 992 -4.01 -12.05 26.69
N THR A 993 -5.12 -12.23 25.99
CA THR A 993 -5.77 -11.26 25.09
C THR A 993 -6.15 -9.93 25.78
N SER A 994 -6.23 -8.82 25.05
CA SER A 994 -6.75 -7.52 25.51
C SER A 994 -7.08 -6.57 24.35
N PHE A 995 -7.96 -5.61 24.56
CA PHE A 995 -8.10 -4.44 23.70
C PHE A 995 -8.27 -3.15 24.50
N TYR A 996 -7.86 -2.03 23.91
CA TYR A 996 -7.96 -0.68 24.47
C TYR A 996 -8.37 0.31 23.38
N VAL A 997 -9.17 1.30 23.76
CA VAL A 997 -9.54 2.49 22.97
C VAL A 997 -9.13 3.73 23.78
N GLU A 998 -8.47 4.67 23.12
CA GLU A 998 -8.11 5.97 23.68
C GLU A 998 -8.67 7.09 22.78
N PRO A 999 -9.87 7.60 23.09
CA PRO A 999 -10.52 8.63 22.28
C PRO A 999 -9.70 9.91 22.14
N LYS A 1000 -8.87 10.28 23.13
CA LYS A 1000 -8.09 11.54 23.11
C LYS A 1000 -7.10 11.61 21.94
N TYR A 1001 -6.56 10.46 21.54
CA TYR A 1001 -5.55 10.35 20.49
C TYR A 1001 -6.04 9.56 19.27
N GLY A 1002 -7.33 9.17 19.26
CA GLY A 1002 -7.94 8.36 18.21
C GLY A 1002 -7.37 6.93 18.10
N LEU A 1003 -6.78 6.40 19.18
CA LEU A 1003 -6.05 5.13 19.16
C LEU A 1003 -6.94 3.93 19.49
N VAL A 1004 -6.70 2.82 18.79
CA VAL A 1004 -7.17 1.47 19.10
C VAL A 1004 -5.97 0.54 19.15
N VAL A 1005 -5.83 -0.24 20.22
CA VAL A 1005 -4.78 -1.27 20.36
C VAL A 1005 -5.43 -2.60 20.71
N VAL A 1006 -5.11 -3.64 19.95
CA VAL A 1006 -5.52 -5.02 20.19
C VAL A 1006 -4.27 -5.88 20.34
N PHE A 1007 -4.27 -6.73 21.36
CA PHE A 1007 -3.22 -7.71 21.62
C PHE A 1007 -3.89 -9.06 21.87
N LEU A 1008 -3.76 -10.02 20.95
CA LEU A 1008 -4.19 -11.39 21.18
C LEU A 1008 -2.98 -12.25 21.48
N SER A 1009 -3.02 -12.98 22.58
CA SER A 1009 -1.92 -13.84 23.00
C SER A 1009 -2.45 -14.96 23.88
N ASN A 1010 -1.60 -15.96 24.14
CA ASN A 1010 -1.94 -17.06 25.01
C ASN A 1010 -0.93 -17.23 26.17
N ARG A 1011 -1.16 -16.50 27.26
CA ARG A 1011 -0.39 -16.61 28.51
C ARG A 1011 -0.78 -17.81 29.37
N VAL A 1012 -1.87 -18.51 29.07
CA VAL A 1012 -2.26 -19.73 29.82
C VAL A 1012 -1.60 -20.99 29.27
N HIS A 1013 -0.75 -20.87 28.24
CA HIS A 1013 0.09 -21.96 27.74
C HIS A 1013 1.40 -22.11 28.55
N PRO A 1014 1.86 -23.34 28.84
CA PRO A 1014 1.09 -24.60 28.80
C PRO A 1014 0.11 -24.73 29.97
N THR A 1015 0.24 -23.92 31.04
CA THR A 1015 -0.73 -23.88 32.14
C THR A 1015 -1.05 -22.46 32.60
N ARG A 1016 -2.30 -22.22 33.02
CA ARG A 1016 -2.80 -20.95 33.59
C ARG A 1016 -2.05 -20.37 34.80
N ARG A 1017 -1.05 -21.07 35.35
CA ARG A 1017 -0.20 -20.60 36.46
C ARG A 1017 0.80 -19.53 36.05
N ASN A 1018 1.04 -19.33 34.74
CA ASN A 1018 1.95 -18.30 34.25
C ASN A 1018 1.37 -16.89 34.48
N GLY A 1019 2.06 -16.11 35.32
CA GLY A 1019 1.74 -14.71 35.66
C GLY A 1019 2.58 -13.66 34.92
N LYS A 1020 3.68 -14.08 34.26
CA LYS A 1020 4.75 -13.21 33.73
C LYS A 1020 4.27 -12.12 32.76
N ILE A 1021 3.13 -12.31 32.10
CA ILE A 1021 2.49 -11.29 31.25
C ILE A 1021 2.24 -9.96 31.99
N SER A 1022 1.94 -10.03 33.30
CA SER A 1022 1.74 -8.86 34.14
C SER A 1022 3.07 -8.25 34.59
N GLU A 1023 4.05 -9.09 34.93
CA GLU A 1023 5.41 -8.68 35.34
C GLU A 1023 6.16 -7.95 34.21
N VAL A 1024 6.03 -8.42 32.96
CA VAL A 1024 6.60 -7.77 31.77
C VAL A 1024 5.79 -6.53 31.34
N GLY A 1025 4.53 -6.42 31.78
CA GLY A 1025 3.66 -5.27 31.49
C GLY A 1025 3.25 -5.11 30.02
N VAL A 1026 3.38 -6.14 29.18
CA VAL A 1026 3.24 -6.05 27.71
C VAL A 1026 1.93 -5.38 27.26
N ARG A 1027 0.79 -5.72 27.89
CA ARG A 1027 -0.53 -5.18 27.53
C ARG A 1027 -0.62 -3.66 27.65
N THR A 1028 -0.19 -3.13 28.79
CA THR A 1028 -0.24 -1.69 29.08
C THR A 1028 0.92 -0.95 28.42
N GLY A 1029 2.07 -1.61 28.27
CA GLY A 1029 3.23 -1.13 27.52
C GLY A 1029 2.93 -0.88 26.03
N LEU A 1030 2.20 -1.78 25.36
CA LEU A 1030 1.80 -1.59 23.94
C LEU A 1030 0.99 -0.31 23.77
N MET A 1031 0.05 -0.08 24.69
CA MET A 1031 -0.78 1.12 24.71
C MET A 1031 0.00 2.38 25.07
N GLN A 1032 0.98 2.29 25.99
CA GLN A 1032 1.88 3.39 26.34
C GLN A 1032 2.77 3.79 25.15
N VAL A 1033 3.37 2.82 24.46
CA VAL A 1033 4.18 3.04 23.25
C VAL A 1033 3.35 3.70 22.14
N ALA A 1034 2.12 3.25 21.91
CA ALA A 1034 1.21 3.86 20.95
C ALA A 1034 0.84 5.31 21.30
N ILE A 1035 0.58 5.62 22.57
CA ILE A 1035 0.32 6.99 23.05
C ILE A 1035 1.56 7.88 22.94
N GLU A 1036 2.75 7.34 23.14
CA GLU A 1036 4.01 8.08 23.02
C GLU A 1036 4.37 8.38 21.56
N SER A 1037 4.13 7.45 20.63
CA SER A 1037 4.35 7.69 19.21
C SER A 1037 3.37 8.72 18.58
N VAL A 1038 2.37 9.21 19.33
CA VAL A 1038 1.49 10.34 18.93
C VAL A 1038 2.09 11.71 19.25
N ARG A 1039 3.12 11.76 20.11
CA ARG A 1039 3.70 12.98 20.70
C ARG A 1039 5.03 13.36 20.05
#